data_AF-A0A1Q2HRI1-F1
#
_entry.id   AF-A0A1Q2HRI1-F1
#
_cell.length_a   1.000
_cell.length_b   1.000
_cell.length_c   1.000
_cell.angle_alpha   90.00
_cell.angle_beta   90.00
_cell.angle_gamma   90.00
#
_symmetry.space_group_name_H-M   'P 1'
#
loop_
_entity.id
_entity.type
_entity.pdbx_description
1 polymer ?
#
loop_
_entity_poly.entity_id
_entity_poly.type
_entity_poly.pdbx_seq_one_letter_code
_entity_poly.pdbx_strand_id
1 'polypeptide(L)'
;MRQTSVLLCLLYFLVCCAAAQDGPRLRQGFERLDANKDGQLSATELKTVPRLESRLEGADLDNDGLLSFREFAGAIARSMRRPAQPEEAGGAFGAGDRTRTIDVEGQERRYRIHVPPNYTADRKTPVVVAFHGGGGNPQSMIRLSGLNEKADDAGFVVVYPFGSGTDKDKNLTFNAGNVGGYAKRKKIDDVGFTKALLGDLEAVVNVDKERVFATGISNGGMMAYRVASELADRFAAIAPVGGPMGTETCTPSRPVSVIHFHGTADELAPFKGGKGKGSPNVPAFLRPEFFSVDHSIQAWVKANGCGPVPRVQKLPDVADDGMQVVRKTWGNGRDGSEVVLIKIEGGGHTWPGQNPPVAFLGKSTKDISANDLMWEFFQKNARKADSPQSKQKAPENGAMELLRTPDEHFANLRGYPFEPRYLYVDDPNLPDGNRRIRMHYAVSGPANRPTLLMLHGNPSWSYLFRKVVPLINEAGYRTIRIDYVGHGKSDKPAKESDYTYDRHLEWIRQAFKQLDEDPELALKEVVLFGHDYGHPLGARLMAEHYPDRFDGFINGNAGLNRGRWGIAKRHDRWRSFVRSVPKVPIGAVVFRNDVRQNMGLPPGTDAEKRGYDAPYPTGDYQASIRAFPEMVPEDATWPEAKANQKAWDFLTSSYDRPYLVIWESMDMPDVQNRRDEYISSTPGAFGLEQPQFRTGHYSPEDDPEGVAGAVIRFLNDIYIPNQFDEIRRATFTENLEGFACEGNHCSLDPEKEAVRMTPGSQMVHRETIDLSSSEELKIAFRYLPEGVASGGTLFVDLWSDGDWVNLREFERGYGPGRGDFNNRSTDYGYIRVEHNSATFSTDAKVRFRFACEDEKAAIFIKEVGIYRKTRRQR
;
A
#
# COMPACT_ATOMS: atom_id res chain seq x y z
N MET A 1 6.20 57.95 16.33
CA MET A 1 5.09 57.40 17.17
C MET A 1 5.05 55.90 16.92
N ARG A 2 5.80 55.10 17.69
CA ARG A 2 5.37 54.30 18.88
C ARG A 2 4.34 53.22 18.50
N GLN A 3 4.74 51.95 18.34
CA GLN A 3 4.86 50.85 19.34
C GLN A 3 3.54 50.38 19.98
N THR A 4 3.38 49.03 20.05
CA THR A 4 2.46 48.19 20.90
C THR A 4 0.96 48.27 20.60
N SER A 5 0.14 47.21 20.46
CA SER A 5 0.12 45.79 20.90
C SER A 5 -0.77 44.98 19.92
N VAL A 6 -0.42 43.81 19.39
CA VAL A 6 -0.52 42.43 19.96
C VAL A 6 -1.85 42.11 20.65
N LEU A 7 -2.41 40.96 20.27
CA LEU A 7 -3.44 40.15 20.93
C LEU A 7 -4.90 40.44 20.56
N LEU A 8 -5.67 39.36 20.43
CA LEU A 8 -7.10 39.27 20.09
C LEU A 8 -7.39 39.59 18.61
N CYS A 9 -7.62 38.63 17.72
CA CYS A 9 -8.87 37.88 17.80
C CYS A 9 -9.00 36.65 16.88
N LEU A 10 -8.00 36.24 16.08
CA LEU A 10 -8.38 35.43 14.90
C LEU A 10 -7.67 34.11 14.57
N LEU A 11 -6.82 33.55 15.42
CA LEU A 11 -6.36 32.14 15.20
C LEU A 11 -6.19 31.32 16.49
N TYR A 12 -7.03 31.58 17.50
CA TYR A 12 -7.29 30.66 18.63
C TYR A 12 -8.55 29.80 18.37
N PHE A 13 -8.78 29.45 17.11
CA PHE A 13 -9.97 28.75 16.63
C PHE A 13 -9.64 27.30 16.28
N LEU A 14 -9.06 26.54 17.21
CA LEU A 14 -8.95 25.06 17.07
C LEU A 14 -8.82 24.30 18.42
N VAL A 15 -9.05 24.97 19.56
CA VAL A 15 -9.18 24.33 20.87
C VAL A 15 -10.46 24.83 21.55
N CYS A 16 -11.62 24.55 20.97
CA CYS A 16 -12.92 24.85 21.64
C CYS A 16 -14.12 24.03 21.15
N CYS A 17 -13.95 22.92 20.42
CA CYS A 17 -15.09 22.16 19.90
C CYS A 17 -15.57 20.99 20.77
N ALA A 18 -15.06 20.80 22.00
CA ALA A 18 -15.57 19.78 22.92
C ALA A 18 -16.36 20.34 24.13
N ALA A 19 -16.38 21.66 24.34
CA ALA A 19 -17.11 22.29 25.47
C ALA A 19 -18.41 23.01 25.06
N ALA A 20 -18.73 23.08 23.76
CA ALA A 20 -19.90 23.81 23.28
C ALA A 20 -21.23 23.08 23.51
N GLN A 21 -21.21 21.76 23.76
CA GLN A 21 -22.44 20.97 23.97
C GLN A 21 -22.95 20.97 25.43
N ASP A 22 -22.12 21.32 26.42
CA ASP A 22 -22.50 21.32 27.85
C ASP A 22 -22.54 22.72 28.51
N GLY A 23 -22.18 23.78 27.78
CA GLY A 23 -22.16 25.16 28.28
C GLY A 23 -23.46 25.64 28.94
N PRO A 24 -24.65 25.39 28.37
CA PRO A 24 -25.92 25.77 28.98
C PRO A 24 -26.20 25.01 30.30
N ARG A 25 -25.81 23.73 30.40
CA ARG A 25 -26.01 22.91 31.61
C ARG A 25 -25.08 23.30 32.74
N LEU A 26 -23.83 23.61 32.43
CA LEU A 26 -22.85 24.11 33.41
C LEU A 26 -23.28 25.47 33.98
N ARG A 27 -23.78 26.35 33.11
CA ARG A 27 -24.30 27.67 33.53
C ARG A 27 -25.53 27.53 34.41
N GLN A 28 -26.45 26.65 34.06
CA GLN A 28 -27.63 26.34 34.88
C GLN A 28 -27.28 25.71 36.23
N GLY A 29 -26.16 24.96 36.31
CA GLY A 29 -25.64 24.41 37.55
C GLY A 29 -25.00 25.47 38.45
N PHE A 30 -24.24 26.39 37.85
CA PHE A 30 -23.65 27.54 38.55
C PHE A 30 -24.73 28.47 39.14
N GLU A 31 -25.71 28.86 38.32
CA GLU A 31 -26.83 29.74 38.74
C GLU A 31 -27.73 29.11 39.82
N ARG A 32 -27.68 27.79 40.03
CA ARG A 32 -28.39 27.11 41.13
C ARG A 32 -27.60 27.10 42.43
N LEU A 33 -26.28 27.21 42.35
CA LEU A 33 -25.38 27.27 43.51
C LEU A 33 -25.18 28.71 43.99
N ASP A 34 -25.26 29.67 43.06
CA ASP A 34 -25.23 31.11 43.32
C ASP A 34 -26.59 31.53 43.91
N ALA A 35 -26.73 31.30 45.21
CA ALA A 35 -27.98 31.45 45.93
C ALA A 35 -28.33 32.93 46.15
N ASN A 36 -27.32 33.79 46.28
CA ASN A 36 -27.49 35.23 46.45
C ASN A 36 -27.59 35.99 45.11
N LYS A 37 -27.28 35.34 43.97
CA LYS A 37 -27.34 35.85 42.60
C LYS A 37 -26.38 37.01 42.32
N ASP A 38 -25.24 37.02 43.00
CA ASP A 38 -24.21 38.04 42.79
C ASP A 38 -23.27 37.73 41.61
N GLY A 39 -23.43 36.56 40.99
CA GLY A 39 -22.66 36.11 39.84
C GLY A 39 -21.37 35.37 40.22
N GLN A 40 -21.17 35.07 41.50
CA GLN A 40 -20.00 34.40 42.05
C GLN A 40 -20.42 33.33 43.07
N LEU A 41 -19.55 32.36 43.37
CA LEU A 41 -19.84 31.35 44.40
C LEU A 41 -18.93 31.53 45.59
N SER A 42 -19.52 31.75 46.76
CA SER A 42 -18.79 31.80 48.02
C SER A 42 -18.53 30.38 48.58
N ALA A 43 -17.53 30.27 49.46
CA ALA A 43 -17.26 29.04 50.20
C ALA A 43 -18.49 28.53 50.99
N THR A 44 -19.37 29.43 51.43
CA THR A 44 -20.61 29.09 52.14
C THR A 44 -21.64 28.44 51.22
N GLU A 45 -21.80 28.95 49.99
CA GLU A 45 -22.68 28.37 48.98
C GLU A 45 -22.19 27.00 48.51
N LEU A 46 -20.88 26.82 48.39
CA LEU A 46 -20.27 25.54 47.97
C LEU A 46 -20.40 24.43 49.02
N LYS A 47 -20.43 24.77 50.31
CA LYS A 47 -20.66 23.81 51.41
C LYS A 47 -22.04 23.15 51.36
N THR A 48 -23.00 23.73 50.64
CA THR A 48 -24.33 23.13 50.45
C THR A 48 -24.28 21.88 49.56
N VAL A 49 -23.18 21.67 48.80
CA VAL A 49 -22.95 20.47 47.98
C VAL A 49 -21.54 19.90 48.21
N PRO A 50 -21.34 19.07 49.26
CA PRO A 50 -20.01 18.63 49.72
C PRO A 50 -19.15 17.89 48.67
N ARG A 51 -19.79 17.27 47.67
CA ARG A 51 -19.08 16.59 46.56
C ARG A 51 -18.40 17.54 45.58
N LEU A 52 -18.79 18.82 45.57
CA LEU A 52 -18.23 19.85 44.70
C LEU A 52 -17.05 20.58 45.36
N GLU A 53 -17.06 20.74 46.68
CA GLU A 53 -16.00 21.41 47.45
C GLU A 53 -14.61 20.81 47.14
N SER A 54 -14.46 19.48 47.21
CA SER A 54 -13.21 18.76 46.88
C SER A 54 -12.81 18.81 45.39
N ARG A 55 -13.74 19.12 44.48
CA ARG A 55 -13.48 19.22 43.03
C ARG A 55 -13.09 20.63 42.59
N LEU A 56 -13.37 21.61 43.44
CA LEU A 56 -13.12 23.03 43.22
C LEU A 56 -11.97 23.54 44.10
N GLU A 57 -11.22 22.63 44.74
CA GLU A 57 -10.02 22.97 45.51
C GLU A 57 -8.95 23.55 44.57
N GLY A 58 -8.50 24.78 44.84
CA GLY A 58 -7.62 25.56 43.95
C GLY A 58 -8.30 26.07 42.68
N ALA A 59 -9.64 26.15 42.65
CA ALA A 59 -10.40 26.70 41.53
C ALA A 59 -10.37 28.23 41.46
N ASP A 60 -10.26 28.90 42.61
CA ASP A 60 -10.10 30.35 42.76
C ASP A 60 -8.68 30.71 42.30
N LEU A 61 -8.57 31.29 41.11
CA LEU A 61 -7.29 31.54 40.46
C LEU A 61 -6.74 32.92 40.77
N ASP A 62 -7.60 33.86 41.17
CA ASP A 62 -7.19 35.20 41.58
C ASP A 62 -7.14 35.38 43.11
N ASN A 63 -7.51 34.35 43.88
CA ASN A 63 -7.48 34.27 45.35
C ASN A 63 -8.34 35.34 46.04
N ASP A 64 -9.47 35.71 45.45
CA ASP A 64 -10.39 36.68 46.04
C ASP A 64 -11.39 36.04 47.03
N GLY A 65 -11.39 34.71 47.14
CA GLY A 65 -12.24 33.93 48.03
C GLY A 65 -13.61 33.58 47.43
N LEU A 66 -13.86 33.92 46.16
CA LEU A 66 -15.07 33.67 45.41
C LEU A 66 -14.74 32.90 44.12
N LEU A 67 -15.73 32.23 43.52
CA LEU A 67 -15.54 31.58 42.21
C LEU A 67 -16.41 32.24 41.16
N SER A 68 -15.77 32.85 40.16
CA SER A 68 -16.46 33.27 38.95
C SER A 68 -16.96 32.06 38.14
N PHE A 69 -17.94 32.27 37.26
CA PHE A 69 -18.41 31.21 36.36
C PHE A 69 -17.27 30.60 35.51
N ARG A 70 -16.26 31.41 35.15
CA ARG A 70 -15.12 30.97 34.35
C ARG A 70 -14.21 30.02 35.14
N GLU A 71 -13.97 30.33 36.41
CA GLU A 71 -13.16 29.50 37.32
C GLU A 71 -13.89 28.22 37.70
N PHE A 72 -15.18 28.31 37.98
CA PHE A 72 -16.04 27.16 38.20
C PHE A 72 -16.06 26.23 36.97
N ALA A 73 -16.33 26.76 35.78
CA ALA A 73 -16.33 25.97 34.55
C ALA A 73 -14.94 25.37 34.25
N GLY A 74 -13.88 26.14 34.47
CA GLY A 74 -12.50 25.68 34.32
C GLY A 74 -12.12 24.57 35.31
N ALA A 75 -12.54 24.68 36.57
CA ALA A 75 -12.31 23.66 37.60
C ALA A 75 -13.13 22.39 37.36
N ILE A 76 -14.39 22.50 36.93
CA ILE A 76 -15.18 21.33 36.54
C ILE A 76 -14.56 20.64 35.32
N ALA A 77 -14.13 21.40 34.30
CA ALA A 77 -13.43 20.86 33.14
C ALA A 77 -12.07 20.21 33.51
N ARG A 78 -11.33 20.77 34.48
CA ARG A 78 -10.11 20.17 35.04
C ARG A 78 -10.40 18.91 35.86
N SER A 79 -11.49 18.88 36.63
CA SER A 79 -11.92 17.69 37.38
C SER A 79 -12.36 16.53 36.47
N MET A 80 -12.91 16.86 35.29
CA MET A 80 -13.21 15.89 34.23
C MET A 80 -11.95 15.44 33.44
N ARG A 81 -10.84 16.16 33.59
CA ARG A 81 -9.54 15.87 32.96
C ARG A 81 -8.48 15.38 33.95
N ARG A 82 -8.81 15.10 35.21
CA ARG A 82 -7.80 14.64 36.17
C ARG A 82 -7.53 13.14 35.99
N PRO A 83 -6.27 12.75 35.72
CA PRO A 83 -5.88 11.35 35.56
C PRO A 83 -6.01 10.60 36.88
N ALA A 84 -6.29 9.29 36.81
CA ALA A 84 -5.90 8.40 37.89
C ALA A 84 -4.39 8.59 38.15
N GLN A 85 -4.01 8.61 39.43
CA GLN A 85 -2.61 8.74 39.85
C GLN A 85 -1.70 7.77 39.08
N PRO A 86 -0.44 8.15 38.83
CA PRO A 86 0.52 7.28 38.19
C PRO A 86 0.82 6.09 39.13
N GLU A 87 0.30 4.91 38.81
CA GLU A 87 0.96 3.67 39.22
C GLU A 87 2.18 3.50 38.32
N GLU A 88 3.33 3.86 38.88
CA GLU A 88 4.71 3.50 38.54
C GLU A 88 5.00 3.21 37.06
N ALA A 89 5.58 4.21 36.39
CA ALA A 89 6.48 3.94 35.28
C ALA A 89 7.80 3.36 35.84
N GLY A 90 8.10 2.11 35.48
CA GLY A 90 9.47 1.58 35.51
C GLY A 90 9.75 0.49 36.54
N GLY A 91 9.13 -0.68 36.39
CA GLY A 91 9.54 -1.92 37.06
C GLY A 91 8.85 -3.14 36.44
N ALA A 92 9.55 -4.26 36.33
CA ALA A 92 8.92 -5.53 35.96
C ALA A 92 7.84 -5.89 36.99
N PHE A 93 6.65 -6.30 36.55
CA PHE A 93 5.56 -6.64 37.46
C PHE A 93 5.91 -7.84 38.34
N GLY A 94 5.65 -7.74 39.63
CA GLY A 94 5.61 -8.89 40.54
C GLY A 94 4.33 -9.72 40.35
N ALA A 95 4.23 -10.83 41.08
CA ALA A 95 3.05 -11.68 41.07
C ALA A 95 1.76 -10.93 41.47
N GLY A 96 0.62 -11.38 40.92
CA GLY A 96 -0.72 -10.91 41.26
C GLY A 96 -1.54 -10.39 40.08
N ASP A 97 -2.72 -9.88 40.42
CA ASP A 97 -3.71 -9.40 39.46
C ASP A 97 -3.60 -7.89 39.21
N ARG A 98 -3.63 -7.48 37.94
CA ARG A 98 -3.61 -6.07 37.53
C ARG A 98 -4.56 -5.82 36.37
N THR A 99 -5.11 -4.60 36.28
CA THR A 99 -5.83 -4.15 35.08
C THR A 99 -5.02 -3.05 34.42
N ARG A 100 -4.80 -3.18 33.11
CA ARG A 100 -4.13 -2.17 32.31
C ARG A 100 -5.08 -1.56 31.30
N THR A 101 -4.79 -0.33 30.97
CA THR A 101 -5.51 0.47 29.98
C THR A 101 -4.50 0.92 28.93
N ILE A 102 -4.84 0.73 27.67
CA ILE A 102 -4.04 1.15 26.52
C ILE A 102 -4.92 1.92 25.53
N ASP A 103 -4.32 2.87 24.82
CA ASP A 103 -4.97 3.53 23.68
C ASP A 103 -4.75 2.70 22.42
N VAL A 104 -5.82 2.41 21.70
CA VAL A 104 -5.78 1.76 20.38
C VAL A 104 -6.60 2.60 19.43
N GLU A 105 -5.92 3.34 18.56
CA GLU A 105 -6.53 4.22 17.55
C GLU A 105 -7.46 5.29 18.16
N GLY A 106 -7.07 5.87 19.31
CA GLY A 106 -7.88 6.87 20.02
C GLY A 106 -9.05 6.27 20.81
N GLN A 107 -9.13 4.93 20.90
CA GLN A 107 -10.07 4.24 21.76
C GLN A 107 -9.36 3.66 22.99
N GLU A 108 -9.86 4.01 24.17
CA GLU A 108 -9.41 3.39 25.42
C GLU A 108 -9.83 1.91 25.46
N ARG A 109 -8.86 1.01 25.54
CA ARG A 109 -9.04 -0.44 25.66
C ARG A 109 -8.41 -0.96 26.94
N ARG A 110 -8.97 -2.01 27.53
CA ARG A 110 -8.51 -2.54 28.82
C ARG A 110 -8.29 -4.04 28.77
N TYR A 111 -7.38 -4.52 29.61
CA TYR A 111 -7.18 -5.94 29.83
C TYR A 111 -6.73 -6.23 31.25
N ARG A 112 -7.08 -7.41 31.77
CA ARG A 112 -6.66 -7.88 33.09
C ARG A 112 -5.54 -8.91 32.94
N ILE A 113 -4.53 -8.82 33.78
CA ILE A 113 -3.38 -9.72 33.82
C ILE A 113 -3.43 -10.45 35.15
N HIS A 114 -3.10 -11.74 35.11
CA HIS A 114 -2.77 -12.54 36.27
C HIS A 114 -1.33 -13.07 36.10
N VAL A 115 -0.43 -12.61 36.97
CA VAL A 115 0.96 -13.04 37.02
C VAL A 115 1.12 -14.07 38.15
N PRO A 116 1.61 -15.30 37.88
CA PRO A 116 1.63 -16.36 38.89
C PRO A 116 2.65 -16.07 40.01
N PRO A 117 2.49 -16.64 41.22
CA PRO A 117 3.34 -16.39 42.38
C PRO A 117 4.79 -16.81 42.18
N ASN A 118 5.06 -17.73 41.24
CA ASN A 118 6.40 -18.21 40.90
C ASN A 118 7.06 -17.42 39.75
N TYR A 119 6.45 -16.32 39.29
CA TYR A 119 7.06 -15.45 38.28
C TYR A 119 8.28 -14.73 38.83
N THR A 120 9.36 -14.72 38.04
CA THR A 120 10.55 -13.93 38.29
C THR A 120 10.93 -13.18 37.01
N ALA A 121 11.37 -11.92 37.16
CA ALA A 121 11.62 -11.04 36.01
C ALA A 121 12.76 -11.52 35.09
N ASP A 122 13.62 -12.40 35.55
CA ASP A 122 14.72 -13.02 34.80
C ASP A 122 14.28 -14.24 33.97
N ARG A 123 13.10 -14.81 34.23
CA ARG A 123 12.60 -16.00 33.54
C ARG A 123 11.61 -15.64 32.44
N LYS A 124 11.92 -16.07 31.21
CA LYS A 124 10.97 -16.05 30.09
C LYS A 124 9.75 -16.90 30.44
N THR A 125 8.59 -16.26 30.49
CA THR A 125 7.35 -16.85 31.01
C THR A 125 6.30 -16.97 29.89
N PRO A 126 5.69 -18.15 29.68
CA PRO A 126 4.61 -18.33 28.71
C PRO A 126 3.43 -17.41 28.99
N VAL A 127 2.70 -17.05 27.93
CA VAL A 127 1.50 -16.22 28.02
C VAL A 127 0.32 -16.94 27.39
N VAL A 128 -0.82 -16.93 28.07
CA VAL A 128 -2.11 -17.38 27.54
C VAL A 128 -3.07 -16.20 27.49
N VAL A 129 -3.51 -15.80 26.29
CA VAL A 129 -4.58 -14.81 26.12
C VAL A 129 -5.93 -15.51 26.15
N ALA A 130 -6.75 -15.21 27.15
CA ALA A 130 -8.02 -15.87 27.42
C ALA A 130 -9.21 -14.95 27.14
N PHE A 131 -9.91 -15.18 26.03
CA PHE A 131 -11.05 -14.40 25.59
C PHE A 131 -12.36 -14.91 26.21
N HIS A 132 -13.14 -14.00 26.80
CA HIS A 132 -14.44 -14.32 27.40
C HIS A 132 -15.53 -14.58 26.34
N GLY A 133 -16.60 -15.30 26.72
CA GLY A 133 -17.77 -15.51 25.88
C GLY A 133 -18.59 -14.24 25.64
N GLY A 134 -19.47 -14.26 24.62
CA GLY A 134 -20.27 -13.11 24.25
C GLY A 134 -21.27 -12.74 25.35
N GLY A 135 -21.34 -11.46 25.72
CA GLY A 135 -22.10 -10.99 26.88
C GLY A 135 -21.35 -11.09 28.22
N GLY A 136 -20.13 -11.64 28.21
CA GLY A 136 -19.27 -11.77 29.39
C GLY A 136 -18.36 -10.57 29.64
N ASN A 137 -17.35 -10.81 30.46
CA ASN A 137 -16.22 -9.92 30.78
C ASN A 137 -15.05 -10.74 31.36
N PRO A 138 -13.86 -10.16 31.60
CA PRO A 138 -12.72 -10.86 32.20
C PRO A 138 -13.03 -11.63 33.49
N GLN A 139 -13.80 -11.03 34.40
CA GLN A 139 -14.13 -11.68 35.68
C GLN A 139 -15.00 -12.93 35.50
N SER A 140 -15.92 -12.92 34.53
CA SER A 140 -16.70 -14.10 34.19
C SER A 140 -15.84 -15.21 33.59
N MET A 141 -14.83 -14.86 32.79
CA MET A 141 -13.92 -15.83 32.17
C MET A 141 -13.00 -16.49 33.20
N ILE A 142 -12.46 -15.70 34.15
CA ILE A 142 -11.66 -16.21 35.27
C ILE A 142 -12.46 -17.28 36.03
N ARG A 143 -13.68 -16.95 36.48
CA ARG A 143 -14.52 -17.88 37.25
C ARG A 143 -14.95 -19.12 36.46
N LEU A 144 -15.20 -18.98 35.16
CA LEU A 144 -15.68 -20.07 34.32
C LEU A 144 -14.57 -21.08 34.01
N SER A 145 -13.36 -20.58 33.75
CA SER A 145 -12.26 -21.40 33.24
C SER A 145 -11.36 -21.96 34.34
N GLY A 146 -11.21 -21.26 35.47
CA GLY A 146 -10.23 -21.61 36.50
C GLY A 146 -8.78 -21.53 36.00
N LEU A 147 -8.53 -20.64 35.04
CA LEU A 147 -7.21 -20.50 34.40
C LEU A 147 -6.18 -19.82 35.32
N ASN A 148 -6.60 -19.06 36.33
CA ASN A 148 -5.67 -18.48 37.32
C ASN A 148 -5.03 -19.59 38.16
N GLU A 149 -5.84 -20.53 38.67
CA GLU A 149 -5.34 -21.65 39.45
C GLU A 149 -4.39 -22.53 38.61
N LYS A 150 -4.70 -22.71 37.32
CA LYS A 150 -3.80 -23.43 36.42
C LYS A 150 -2.51 -22.65 36.12
N ALA A 151 -2.60 -21.34 35.98
CA ALA A 151 -1.48 -20.46 35.76
C ALA A 151 -0.49 -20.46 36.93
N ASP A 152 -1.02 -20.45 38.16
CA ASP A 152 -0.24 -20.56 39.40
C ASP A 152 0.49 -21.91 39.49
N ASP A 153 -0.20 -23.01 39.19
CA ASP A 153 0.35 -24.37 39.18
C ASP A 153 1.44 -24.54 38.11
N ALA A 154 1.17 -24.09 36.88
CA ALA A 154 2.01 -24.36 35.72
C ALA A 154 3.06 -23.27 35.42
N GLY A 155 2.96 -22.10 36.05
CA GLY A 155 3.88 -20.98 35.88
C GLY A 155 3.78 -20.28 34.52
N PHE A 156 2.57 -19.92 34.09
CA PHE A 156 2.34 -19.05 32.92
C PHE A 156 1.53 -17.81 33.29
N VAL A 157 1.67 -16.73 32.54
CA VAL A 157 0.88 -15.51 32.70
C VAL A 157 -0.42 -15.63 31.92
N VAL A 158 -1.55 -15.22 32.50
CA VAL A 158 -2.84 -15.18 31.81
C VAL A 158 -3.29 -13.75 31.63
N VAL A 159 -3.74 -13.45 30.41
CA VAL A 159 -4.27 -12.15 30.06
C VAL A 159 -5.71 -12.27 29.60
N TYR A 160 -6.60 -11.48 30.17
CA TYR A 160 -8.03 -11.44 29.91
C TYR A 160 -8.42 -10.08 29.30
N PRO A 161 -8.53 -9.98 27.97
CA PRO A 161 -8.93 -8.74 27.31
C PRO A 161 -10.39 -8.37 27.64
N PHE A 162 -10.68 -7.09 27.82
CA PHE A 162 -12.07 -6.61 27.83
C PHE A 162 -12.56 -6.50 26.38
N GLY A 163 -13.71 -7.12 26.09
CA GLY A 163 -14.43 -6.89 24.83
C GLY A 163 -15.07 -5.50 24.80
N SER A 164 -15.90 -5.24 23.78
CA SER A 164 -16.66 -3.99 23.65
C SER A 164 -18.17 -4.20 23.78
N GLY A 165 -18.84 -3.24 24.39
CA GLY A 165 -20.27 -3.24 24.65
C GLY A 165 -20.81 -1.83 24.90
N THR A 166 -22.12 -1.71 25.13
CA THR A 166 -22.75 -0.44 25.52
C THR A 166 -22.42 -0.03 26.96
N ASP A 167 -22.09 -1.02 27.79
CA ASP A 167 -21.54 -0.85 29.13
C ASP A 167 -20.07 -1.25 29.08
N LYS A 168 -19.20 -0.52 29.77
CA LYS A 168 -17.73 -0.73 29.72
C LYS A 168 -17.26 -1.98 30.47
N ASP A 169 -18.08 -2.53 31.37
CA ASP A 169 -17.73 -3.68 32.23
C ASP A 169 -18.69 -4.87 32.10
N LYS A 170 -19.83 -4.70 31.43
CA LYS A 170 -20.88 -5.73 31.29
C LYS A 170 -21.30 -5.93 29.85
N ASN A 171 -21.76 -7.14 29.54
CA ASN A 171 -22.31 -7.49 28.23
C ASN A 171 -21.33 -7.21 27.07
N LEU A 172 -20.06 -7.54 27.27
CA LEU A 172 -19.00 -7.27 26.31
C LEU A 172 -18.95 -8.38 25.24
N THR A 173 -18.49 -8.02 24.05
CA THR A 173 -18.35 -8.93 22.90
C THR A 173 -17.05 -8.64 22.16
N PHE A 174 -16.54 -9.63 21.42
CA PHE A 174 -15.45 -9.48 20.47
C PHE A 174 -15.97 -9.59 19.05
N ASN A 175 -15.41 -8.80 18.14
CA ASN A 175 -15.62 -8.93 16.71
C ASN A 175 -14.85 -10.16 16.21
N ALA A 176 -15.48 -11.33 16.28
CA ALA A 176 -14.84 -12.59 15.93
C ALA A 176 -15.24 -13.11 14.53
N GLY A 177 -15.90 -12.29 13.71
CA GLY A 177 -16.40 -12.65 12.38
C GLY A 177 -17.93 -12.74 12.33
N ASN A 178 -18.48 -13.92 12.11
CA ASN A 178 -19.92 -14.18 11.97
C ASN A 178 -20.71 -13.86 13.25
N VAL A 179 -20.11 -14.04 14.43
CA VAL A 179 -20.66 -13.71 15.75
C VAL A 179 -19.80 -12.65 16.43
N GLY A 180 -20.44 -11.65 17.04
CA GLY A 180 -19.72 -10.63 17.81
C GLY A 180 -20.54 -9.45 18.31
N GLY A 181 -21.88 -9.56 18.31
CA GLY A 181 -22.80 -8.60 18.94
C GLY A 181 -22.47 -7.13 18.66
N TYR A 182 -22.20 -6.38 19.74
CA TYR A 182 -21.88 -4.96 19.66
C TYR A 182 -20.57 -4.73 18.88
N ALA A 183 -19.51 -5.47 19.22
CA ALA A 183 -18.19 -5.29 18.62
C ALA A 183 -18.22 -5.51 17.10
N LYS A 184 -18.90 -6.55 16.62
CA LYS A 184 -19.12 -6.78 15.19
C LYS A 184 -19.90 -5.64 14.54
N ARG A 185 -21.03 -5.22 15.13
CA ARG A 185 -21.88 -4.14 14.57
C ARG A 185 -21.14 -2.80 14.50
N LYS A 186 -20.27 -2.53 15.46
CA LYS A 186 -19.43 -1.32 15.52
C LYS A 186 -18.11 -1.47 14.79
N LYS A 187 -17.84 -2.63 14.17
CA LYS A 187 -16.59 -2.95 13.47
C LYS A 187 -15.35 -2.70 14.33
N ILE A 188 -15.43 -3.04 15.62
CA ILE A 188 -14.30 -2.90 16.55
C ILE A 188 -13.16 -3.77 16.07
N ASP A 189 -11.94 -3.23 16.07
CA ASP A 189 -10.73 -3.98 15.75
C ASP A 189 -10.17 -4.68 17.00
N ASP A 190 -10.72 -5.85 17.29
CA ASP A 190 -10.24 -6.70 18.39
C ASP A 190 -8.93 -7.44 18.05
N VAL A 191 -8.56 -7.54 16.76
CA VAL A 191 -7.29 -8.13 16.33
C VAL A 191 -6.15 -7.13 16.58
N GLY A 192 -6.31 -5.89 16.14
CA GLY A 192 -5.38 -4.78 16.44
C GLY A 192 -5.23 -4.54 17.93
N PHE A 193 -6.34 -4.57 18.69
CA PHE A 193 -6.27 -4.51 20.15
C PHE A 193 -5.46 -5.65 20.77
N THR A 194 -5.66 -6.89 20.32
CA THR A 194 -4.86 -8.04 20.81
C THR A 194 -3.37 -7.86 20.49
N LYS A 195 -3.04 -7.36 19.29
CA LYS A 195 -1.64 -7.07 18.91
C LYS A 195 -1.03 -6.00 19.81
N ALA A 196 -1.75 -4.92 20.09
CA ALA A 196 -1.30 -3.82 20.96
C ALA A 196 -1.13 -4.28 22.41
N LEU A 197 -2.10 -5.04 22.94
CA LEU A 197 -2.05 -5.65 24.26
C LEU A 197 -0.82 -6.52 24.46
N LEU A 198 -0.48 -7.38 23.48
CA LEU A 198 0.73 -8.21 23.58
C LEU A 198 2.01 -7.35 23.57
N GLY A 199 2.02 -6.24 22.81
CA GLY A 199 3.15 -5.30 22.83
C GLY A 199 3.32 -4.59 24.18
N ASP A 200 2.21 -4.14 24.78
CA ASP A 200 2.21 -3.52 26.10
C ASP A 200 2.58 -4.52 27.22
N LEU A 201 2.12 -5.77 27.11
CA LEU A 201 2.46 -6.83 28.06
C LEU A 201 3.97 -7.14 28.09
N GLU A 202 4.62 -7.16 26.91
CA GLU A 202 6.07 -7.38 26.78
C GLU A 202 6.91 -6.30 27.47
N ALA A 203 6.35 -5.11 27.71
CA ALA A 203 7.04 -4.04 28.43
C ALA A 203 7.04 -4.23 29.96
N VAL A 204 6.14 -5.07 30.49
CA VAL A 204 5.91 -5.21 31.94
C VAL A 204 6.11 -6.63 32.47
N VAL A 205 6.17 -7.63 31.58
CA VAL A 205 6.41 -9.06 31.87
C VAL A 205 7.49 -9.59 30.93
N ASN A 206 8.41 -10.42 31.44
CA ASN A 206 9.39 -11.14 30.62
C ASN A 206 8.73 -12.29 29.85
N VAL A 207 8.05 -11.94 28.75
CA VAL A 207 7.27 -12.88 27.93
C VAL A 207 8.18 -13.81 27.14
N ASP A 208 7.89 -15.11 27.20
CA ASP A 208 8.42 -16.06 26.25
C ASP A 208 7.66 -15.98 24.92
N LYS A 209 8.25 -15.27 23.95
CA LYS A 209 7.66 -15.03 22.63
C LYS A 209 7.43 -16.28 21.80
N GLU A 210 8.04 -17.41 22.15
CA GLU A 210 7.83 -18.71 21.50
C GLU A 210 6.70 -19.51 22.14
N ARG A 211 6.26 -19.08 23.33
CA ARG A 211 5.21 -19.72 24.15
C ARG A 211 4.08 -18.73 24.46
N VAL A 212 3.58 -18.05 23.43
CA VAL A 212 2.37 -17.23 23.47
C VAL A 212 1.23 -18.00 22.84
N PHE A 213 0.13 -18.15 23.58
CA PHE A 213 -1.01 -18.98 23.22
C PHE A 213 -2.32 -18.19 23.38
N ALA A 214 -3.40 -18.66 22.74
CA ALA A 214 -4.73 -18.09 22.94
C ALA A 214 -5.79 -19.17 23.21
N THR A 215 -6.76 -18.83 24.04
CA THR A 215 -7.94 -19.64 24.33
C THR A 215 -9.16 -18.74 24.53
N GLY A 216 -10.33 -19.34 24.59
CA GLY A 216 -11.56 -18.65 24.92
C GLY A 216 -12.77 -19.53 24.71
N ILE A 217 -13.90 -19.12 25.26
CA ILE A 217 -15.17 -19.83 25.12
C ILE A 217 -16.12 -19.10 24.16
N SER A 218 -16.88 -19.83 23.33
CA SER A 218 -17.94 -19.24 22.50
C SER A 218 -17.43 -18.15 21.54
N ASN A 219 -17.94 -16.91 21.63
CA ASN A 219 -17.39 -15.74 20.93
C ASN A 219 -15.89 -15.51 21.20
N GLY A 220 -15.39 -15.84 22.40
CA GLY A 220 -13.96 -15.81 22.72
C GLY A 220 -13.18 -16.96 22.06
N GLY A 221 -13.78 -18.14 21.90
CA GLY A 221 -13.19 -19.26 21.15
C GLY A 221 -13.07 -18.93 19.66
N MET A 222 -14.09 -18.28 19.10
CA MET A 222 -14.04 -17.69 17.75
C MET A 222 -12.94 -16.63 17.63
N MET A 223 -12.78 -15.80 18.67
CA MET A 223 -11.72 -14.78 18.68
C MET A 223 -10.33 -15.43 18.71
N ALA A 224 -10.14 -16.50 19.49
CA ALA A 224 -8.90 -17.28 19.50
C ALA A 224 -8.55 -17.80 18.10
N TYR A 225 -9.53 -18.33 17.35
CA TYR A 225 -9.35 -18.68 15.95
C TYR A 225 -8.95 -17.50 15.06
N ARG A 226 -9.62 -16.36 15.23
CA ARG A 226 -9.37 -15.16 14.42
C ARG A 226 -7.97 -14.61 14.65
N VAL A 227 -7.55 -14.45 15.90
CA VAL A 227 -6.19 -13.97 16.22
C VAL A 227 -5.12 -14.97 15.79
N ALA A 228 -5.38 -16.28 15.85
CA ALA A 228 -4.45 -17.26 15.30
C ALA A 228 -4.30 -17.16 13.78
N SER A 229 -5.38 -16.80 13.07
CA SER A 229 -5.31 -16.61 11.61
C SER A 229 -4.64 -15.30 11.21
N GLU A 230 -4.90 -14.21 11.93
CA GLU A 230 -4.45 -12.87 11.54
C GLU A 230 -3.14 -12.44 12.23
N LEU A 231 -2.78 -13.07 13.36
CA LEU A 231 -1.55 -12.85 14.14
C LEU A 231 -0.77 -14.16 14.33
N ALA A 232 -0.72 -15.00 13.30
CA ALA A 232 -0.08 -16.33 13.34
C ALA A 232 1.42 -16.28 13.69
N ASP A 233 2.07 -15.13 13.50
CA ASP A 233 3.45 -14.86 13.91
C ASP A 233 3.61 -14.71 15.43
N ARG A 234 2.54 -14.30 16.12
CA ARG A 234 2.52 -14.07 17.57
C ARG A 234 2.04 -15.28 18.38
N PHE A 235 1.20 -16.15 17.82
CA PHE A 235 0.63 -17.29 18.54
C PHE A 235 1.25 -18.62 18.10
N ALA A 236 1.77 -19.40 19.05
CA ALA A 236 2.34 -20.72 18.81
C ALA A 236 1.23 -21.79 18.64
N ALA A 237 0.19 -21.72 19.47
CA ALA A 237 -0.96 -22.61 19.43
C ALA A 237 -2.20 -21.95 20.04
N ILE A 238 -3.39 -22.47 19.71
CA ILE A 238 -4.66 -22.04 20.28
C ILE A 238 -5.52 -23.18 20.80
N ALA A 239 -6.37 -22.86 21.78
CA ALA A 239 -7.31 -23.81 22.36
C ALA A 239 -8.76 -23.28 22.49
N PRO A 240 -9.53 -23.20 21.40
CA PRO A 240 -10.94 -22.76 21.45
C PRO A 240 -11.84 -23.76 22.18
N VAL A 241 -12.78 -23.25 22.99
CA VAL A 241 -13.78 -24.04 23.72
C VAL A 241 -15.19 -23.61 23.32
N GLY A 242 -16.06 -24.53 22.91
CA GLY A 242 -17.47 -24.22 22.62
C GLY A 242 -17.67 -23.11 21.56
N GLY A 243 -16.66 -22.84 20.73
CA GLY A 243 -16.64 -21.73 19.78
C GLY A 243 -16.00 -22.17 18.47
N PRO A 244 -16.78 -22.52 17.42
CA PRO A 244 -16.23 -22.81 16.10
C PRO A 244 -15.58 -21.56 15.50
N MET A 245 -14.93 -21.67 14.34
CA MET A 245 -14.43 -20.50 13.63
C MET A 245 -15.56 -19.51 13.35
N GLY A 246 -15.26 -18.22 13.50
CA GLY A 246 -16.20 -17.17 13.13
C GLY A 246 -16.04 -16.67 11.70
N THR A 247 -14.97 -17.05 11.02
CA THR A 247 -14.68 -16.69 9.63
C THR A 247 -14.91 -17.90 8.71
N GLU A 248 -15.27 -17.64 7.46
CA GLU A 248 -15.48 -18.69 6.46
C GLU A 248 -14.18 -19.43 6.14
N THR A 249 -13.07 -18.70 6.07
CA THR A 249 -11.73 -19.24 5.80
C THR A 249 -10.72 -18.74 6.83
N CYS A 250 -9.58 -19.42 6.90
CA CYS A 250 -8.39 -18.96 7.60
C CYS A 250 -7.18 -19.03 6.67
N THR A 251 -6.28 -18.05 6.81
CA THR A 251 -5.05 -17.92 6.01
C THR A 251 -3.89 -17.50 6.92
N PRO A 252 -3.53 -18.29 7.95
CA PRO A 252 -2.44 -17.95 8.85
C PRO A 252 -1.12 -17.86 8.08
N SER A 253 -0.28 -16.88 8.43
CA SER A 253 1.04 -16.67 7.79
C SER A 253 2.04 -17.80 8.06
N ARG A 254 1.78 -18.60 9.10
CA ARG A 254 2.48 -19.84 9.43
C ARG A 254 1.51 -20.85 10.06
N PRO A 255 1.82 -22.15 10.09
CA PRO A 255 0.99 -23.13 10.78
C PRO A 255 0.87 -22.80 12.27
N VAL A 256 -0.35 -22.85 12.82
CA VAL A 256 -0.62 -22.67 14.26
C VAL A 256 -1.35 -23.91 14.74
N SER A 257 -0.81 -24.60 15.74
CA SER A 257 -1.44 -25.81 16.26
C SER A 257 -2.75 -25.48 16.97
N VAL A 258 -3.77 -26.31 16.80
CA VAL A 258 -5.12 -26.06 17.33
C VAL A 258 -5.58 -27.25 18.17
N ILE A 259 -6.07 -27.02 19.39
CA ILE A 259 -6.85 -28.00 20.16
C ILE A 259 -8.24 -27.45 20.47
N HIS A 260 -9.27 -28.00 19.85
CA HIS A 260 -10.65 -27.54 20.00
C HIS A 260 -11.43 -28.44 20.96
N PHE A 261 -12.18 -27.86 21.90
CA PHE A 261 -13.09 -28.60 22.80
C PHE A 261 -14.54 -28.26 22.46
N HIS A 262 -15.38 -29.29 22.22
CA HIS A 262 -16.78 -29.04 21.91
C HIS A 262 -17.72 -30.16 22.35
N GLY A 263 -18.84 -29.76 22.97
CA GLY A 263 -19.93 -30.64 23.33
C GLY A 263 -20.88 -30.92 22.16
N THR A 264 -21.30 -32.17 21.95
CA THR A 264 -22.25 -32.49 20.87
C THR A 264 -23.67 -32.06 21.17
N ALA A 265 -24.00 -31.82 22.44
CA ALA A 265 -25.28 -31.31 22.92
C ALA A 265 -25.21 -29.80 23.22
N ASP A 266 -24.20 -29.09 22.69
CA ASP A 266 -24.14 -27.64 22.74
C ASP A 266 -25.29 -27.05 21.92
N GLU A 267 -26.24 -26.42 22.59
CA GLU A 267 -27.39 -25.79 21.96
C GLU A 267 -27.16 -24.30 21.68
N LEU A 268 -26.08 -23.70 22.20
CA LEU A 268 -25.80 -22.26 22.04
C LEU A 268 -24.91 -22.00 20.82
N ALA A 269 -23.86 -22.79 20.66
CA ALA A 269 -23.01 -22.85 19.47
C ALA A 269 -23.05 -24.29 18.94
N PRO A 270 -24.04 -24.64 18.08
CA PRO A 270 -24.27 -26.03 17.73
C PRO A 270 -23.06 -26.72 17.09
N PHE A 271 -22.73 -27.93 17.56
CA PHE A 271 -21.62 -28.72 17.02
C PHE A 271 -21.69 -28.92 15.49
N LYS A 272 -22.90 -29.13 14.98
CA LYS A 272 -23.18 -29.31 13.54
C LYS A 272 -23.32 -27.99 12.76
N GLY A 273 -23.14 -26.84 13.41
CA GLY A 273 -23.40 -25.53 12.83
C GLY A 273 -24.88 -25.19 12.75
N GLY A 274 -25.20 -24.03 12.17
CA GLY A 274 -26.55 -23.49 12.06
C GLY A 274 -26.91 -22.54 13.21
N LYS A 275 -28.21 -22.33 13.44
CA LYS A 275 -28.72 -21.37 14.44
C LYS A 275 -28.73 -21.99 15.83
N GLY A 276 -28.03 -21.35 16.77
CA GLY A 276 -28.13 -21.69 18.19
C GLY A 276 -29.48 -21.32 18.81
N LYS A 277 -29.78 -21.90 19.98
CA LYS A 277 -30.94 -21.56 20.81
C LYS A 277 -30.93 -20.11 21.31
N GLY A 278 -29.77 -19.45 21.31
CA GLY A 278 -29.63 -18.02 21.63
C GLY A 278 -30.20 -17.64 23.00
N SER A 279 -30.34 -16.33 23.25
CA SER A 279 -31.09 -15.85 24.42
C SER A 279 -32.61 -15.96 24.14
N PRO A 280 -33.45 -16.30 25.14
CA PRO A 280 -34.91 -16.35 24.98
C PRO A 280 -35.51 -15.06 24.41
N ASN A 281 -34.86 -13.92 24.66
CA ASN A 281 -35.32 -12.58 24.27
C ASN A 281 -34.90 -12.16 22.85
N VAL A 282 -34.22 -13.04 22.09
CA VAL A 282 -33.80 -12.76 20.70
C VAL A 282 -34.57 -13.69 19.75
N PRO A 283 -35.43 -13.14 18.86
CA PRO A 283 -36.16 -13.93 17.87
C PRO A 283 -35.22 -14.82 17.03
N ALA A 284 -35.64 -16.06 16.77
CA ALA A 284 -34.80 -17.06 16.10
C ALA A 284 -34.27 -16.62 14.72
N PHE A 285 -35.01 -15.78 13.98
CA PHE A 285 -34.57 -15.27 12.68
C PHE A 285 -33.44 -14.21 12.77
N LEU A 286 -33.22 -13.58 13.93
CA LEU A 286 -32.15 -12.60 14.17
C LEU A 286 -30.88 -13.21 14.78
N ARG A 287 -30.89 -14.53 15.04
CA ARG A 287 -29.75 -15.21 15.66
C ARG A 287 -28.66 -15.47 14.61
N PRO A 288 -27.38 -15.28 14.97
CA PRO A 288 -26.29 -15.55 14.06
C PRO A 288 -26.20 -17.05 13.75
N GLU A 289 -25.73 -17.36 12.55
CA GLU A 289 -25.44 -18.73 12.13
C GLU A 289 -23.99 -19.08 12.43
N PHE A 290 -23.81 -20.24 13.06
CA PHE A 290 -22.51 -20.79 13.41
C PHE A 290 -22.03 -21.71 12.29
N PHE A 291 -20.74 -21.63 11.96
CA PHE A 291 -20.09 -22.70 11.21
C PHE A 291 -20.05 -23.98 12.05
N SER A 292 -20.02 -25.13 11.39
CA SER A 292 -19.87 -26.40 12.10
C SER A 292 -18.47 -26.55 12.70
N VAL A 293 -18.35 -27.39 13.73
CA VAL A 293 -17.04 -27.78 14.28
C VAL A 293 -16.22 -28.47 13.20
N ASP A 294 -16.85 -29.31 12.37
CA ASP A 294 -16.17 -29.97 11.25
C ASP A 294 -15.58 -28.96 10.26
N HIS A 295 -16.35 -27.95 9.84
CA HIS A 295 -15.85 -26.85 8.99
C HIS A 295 -14.60 -26.20 9.58
N SER A 296 -14.66 -25.88 10.88
CA SER A 296 -13.56 -25.23 11.59
C SER A 296 -12.31 -26.11 11.63
N ILE A 297 -12.48 -27.39 11.94
CA ILE A 297 -11.37 -28.36 12.01
C ILE A 297 -10.78 -28.58 10.61
N GLN A 298 -11.60 -28.81 9.58
CA GLN A 298 -11.11 -29.04 8.23
C GLN A 298 -10.40 -27.82 7.64
N ALA A 299 -10.89 -26.61 7.93
CA ALA A 299 -10.20 -25.38 7.54
C ALA A 299 -8.78 -25.31 8.11
N TRP A 300 -8.60 -25.63 9.39
CA TRP A 300 -7.27 -25.64 10.03
C TRP A 300 -6.41 -26.84 9.65
N VAL A 301 -6.99 -28.03 9.43
CA VAL A 301 -6.28 -29.20 8.88
C VAL A 301 -5.66 -28.82 7.53
N LYS A 302 -6.45 -28.17 6.66
CA LYS A 302 -5.98 -27.66 5.37
C LYS A 302 -4.93 -26.55 5.55
N ALA A 303 -5.19 -25.56 6.40
CA ALA A 303 -4.29 -24.43 6.62
C ALA A 303 -2.92 -24.88 7.15
N ASN A 304 -2.89 -25.86 8.05
CA ASN A 304 -1.65 -26.42 8.62
C ASN A 304 -1.00 -27.49 7.73
N GLY A 305 -1.69 -27.97 6.68
CA GLY A 305 -1.21 -29.05 5.82
C GLY A 305 -1.12 -30.40 6.52
N CYS A 306 -1.99 -30.66 7.50
CA CYS A 306 -2.06 -31.95 8.18
C CYS A 306 -2.64 -33.03 7.25
N GLY A 307 -2.28 -34.30 7.50
CA GLY A 307 -2.88 -35.43 6.77
C GLY A 307 -4.40 -35.48 6.98
N PRO A 308 -5.21 -35.93 6.00
CA PRO A 308 -6.67 -35.77 6.04
C PRO A 308 -7.39 -36.72 7.03
N VAL A 309 -6.73 -37.81 7.44
CA VAL A 309 -7.31 -38.84 8.32
C VAL A 309 -6.80 -38.63 9.75
N PRO A 310 -7.70 -38.43 10.74
CA PRO A 310 -7.27 -38.29 12.13
C PRO A 310 -6.97 -39.64 12.77
N ARG A 311 -6.03 -39.65 13.71
CA ARG A 311 -5.98 -40.67 14.76
C ARG A 311 -7.12 -40.43 15.73
N VAL A 312 -7.94 -41.44 15.98
CA VAL A 312 -9.08 -41.38 16.91
C VAL A 312 -8.76 -42.14 18.18
N GLN A 313 -8.98 -41.54 19.34
CA GLN A 313 -8.76 -42.12 20.66
C GLN A 313 -9.96 -41.81 21.55
N LYS A 314 -10.55 -42.83 22.17
CA LYS A 314 -11.48 -42.63 23.30
C LYS A 314 -10.66 -42.37 24.56
N LEU A 315 -10.97 -41.30 25.29
CA LEU A 315 -10.34 -41.02 26.58
C LEU A 315 -11.06 -41.79 27.69
N PRO A 316 -10.41 -42.04 28.84
CA PRO A 316 -11.03 -42.72 29.98
C PRO A 316 -12.31 -42.02 30.43
N ASP A 317 -13.33 -42.82 30.72
CA ASP A 317 -14.60 -42.41 31.32
C ASP A 317 -14.46 -42.67 32.83
N VAL A 318 -14.19 -41.61 33.59
CA VAL A 318 -13.81 -41.68 35.01
C VAL A 318 -14.84 -41.00 35.91
N ALA A 319 -15.81 -40.29 35.35
CA ALA A 319 -16.89 -39.64 36.07
C ALA A 319 -18.25 -40.16 35.62
N ASP A 320 -19.16 -40.41 36.57
CA ASP A 320 -20.54 -40.79 36.26
C ASP A 320 -21.39 -39.56 35.87
N ASP A 321 -21.10 -39.01 34.70
CA ASP A 321 -21.79 -37.82 34.15
C ASP A 321 -22.58 -38.12 32.85
N GLY A 322 -22.44 -39.35 32.35
CA GLY A 322 -23.11 -39.88 31.16
C GLY A 322 -22.57 -39.32 29.85
N MET A 323 -21.37 -38.75 29.84
CA MET A 323 -20.69 -38.25 28.64
C MET A 323 -19.54 -39.17 28.22
N GLN A 324 -19.11 -39.06 26.97
CA GLN A 324 -17.90 -39.76 26.49
C GLN A 324 -17.01 -38.79 25.74
N VAL A 325 -15.71 -38.88 25.95
CA VAL A 325 -14.74 -37.98 25.33
C VAL A 325 -13.93 -38.71 24.25
N VAL A 326 -13.95 -38.14 23.04
CA VAL A 326 -13.20 -38.64 21.88
C VAL A 326 -12.21 -37.59 21.42
N ARG A 327 -10.92 -37.93 21.47
CA ARG A 327 -9.83 -37.16 20.88
C ARG A 327 -9.60 -37.59 19.43
N LYS A 328 -9.68 -36.64 18.51
CA LYS A 328 -9.25 -36.80 17.11
C LYS A 328 -8.04 -35.93 16.86
N THR A 329 -6.97 -36.49 16.30
CA THR A 329 -5.72 -35.77 16.04
C THR A 329 -5.31 -35.92 14.58
N TRP A 330 -5.27 -34.80 13.86
CA TRP A 330 -4.65 -34.66 12.55
C TRP A 330 -3.22 -34.15 12.77
N GLY A 331 -2.25 -35.05 12.60
CA GLY A 331 -0.82 -34.76 12.81
C GLY A 331 -0.04 -34.57 11.52
N ASN A 332 1.28 -34.47 11.65
CA ASN A 332 2.23 -34.31 10.55
C ASN A 332 1.94 -33.09 9.67
N GLY A 333 1.39 -32.02 10.25
CA GLY A 333 1.27 -30.74 9.57
C GLY A 333 2.64 -30.09 9.35
N ARG A 334 2.66 -29.02 8.53
CA ARG A 334 3.86 -28.19 8.33
C ARG A 334 4.39 -27.71 9.69
N ASP A 335 5.71 -27.63 9.81
CA ASP A 335 6.47 -27.35 11.06
C ASP A 335 6.27 -28.35 12.21
N GLY A 336 5.57 -29.48 11.97
CA GLY A 336 5.13 -30.39 13.02
C GLY A 336 3.85 -29.95 13.71
N SER A 337 3.10 -29.01 13.12
CA SER A 337 1.81 -28.58 13.63
C SER A 337 0.78 -29.72 13.62
N GLU A 338 -0.19 -29.61 14.52
CA GLU A 338 -1.28 -30.57 14.65
C GLU A 338 -2.61 -29.86 14.91
N VAL A 339 -3.69 -30.48 14.47
CA VAL A 339 -5.07 -30.08 14.78
C VAL A 339 -5.71 -31.19 15.58
N VAL A 340 -6.27 -30.85 16.73
CA VAL A 340 -6.89 -31.77 17.68
C VAL A 340 -8.32 -31.33 17.93
N LEU A 341 -9.26 -32.28 17.85
CA LEU A 341 -10.63 -32.10 18.30
C LEU A 341 -10.88 -33.00 19.51
N ILE A 342 -11.25 -32.39 20.62
CA ILE A 342 -11.81 -33.04 21.80
C ILE A 342 -13.34 -32.94 21.69
N LYS A 343 -13.95 -34.00 21.15
CA LYS A 343 -15.40 -34.14 21.00
C LYS A 343 -15.95 -34.74 22.29
N ILE A 344 -16.91 -34.06 22.91
CA ILE A 344 -17.54 -34.48 24.17
C ILE A 344 -18.98 -34.87 23.86
N GLU A 345 -19.23 -36.17 23.74
CA GLU A 345 -20.55 -36.71 23.44
C GLU A 345 -21.48 -36.48 24.63
N GLY A 346 -22.61 -35.82 24.41
CA GLY A 346 -23.56 -35.41 25.46
C GLY A 346 -23.19 -34.12 26.21
N GLY A 347 -22.00 -33.55 25.95
CA GLY A 347 -21.56 -32.29 26.56
C GLY A 347 -22.29 -31.06 26.02
N GLY A 348 -22.52 -30.07 26.89
CA GLY A 348 -23.10 -28.78 26.57
C GLY A 348 -22.06 -27.68 26.27
N HIS A 349 -22.52 -26.42 26.29
CA HIS A 349 -21.75 -25.17 26.09
C HIS A 349 -20.95 -24.78 27.35
N THR A 350 -20.08 -25.68 27.82
CA THR A 350 -19.39 -25.54 29.10
C THR A 350 -17.88 -25.58 28.95
N TRP A 351 -17.15 -25.31 30.04
CA TRP A 351 -15.70 -25.48 30.11
C TRP A 351 -15.38 -26.85 30.73
N PRO A 352 -14.90 -27.85 29.96
CA PRO A 352 -14.70 -29.21 30.46
C PRO A 352 -13.78 -29.28 31.69
N GLY A 353 -14.19 -30.03 32.71
CA GLY A 353 -13.53 -30.09 34.01
C GLY A 353 -14.07 -29.07 35.03
N GLN A 354 -14.78 -28.03 34.60
CA GLN A 354 -15.38 -27.01 35.48
C GLN A 354 -16.88 -27.24 35.66
N ASN A 355 -17.44 -26.75 36.77
CA ASN A 355 -18.90 -26.78 36.96
C ASN A 355 -19.52 -25.62 36.17
N PRO A 356 -20.60 -25.85 35.39
CA PRO A 356 -21.24 -24.77 34.68
C PRO A 356 -21.81 -23.76 35.69
N PRO A 357 -21.53 -22.45 35.56
CA PRO A 357 -22.01 -21.45 36.50
C PRO A 357 -23.54 -21.27 36.46
N VAL A 358 -24.18 -21.74 35.39
CA VAL A 358 -25.62 -21.62 35.13
C VAL A 358 -26.10 -22.83 34.33
N ALA A 359 -27.27 -23.36 34.68
CA ALA A 359 -27.78 -24.62 34.12
C ALA A 359 -28.06 -24.57 32.60
N PHE A 360 -28.35 -23.39 32.04
CA PHE A 360 -28.68 -23.26 30.61
C PHE A 360 -27.49 -23.56 29.67
N LEU A 361 -26.26 -23.58 30.19
CA LEU A 361 -25.08 -23.98 29.43
C LEU A 361 -25.03 -25.49 29.16
N GLY A 362 -25.88 -26.28 29.82
CA GLY A 362 -25.90 -27.74 29.69
C GLY A 362 -24.88 -28.43 30.59
N LYS A 363 -24.68 -29.74 30.36
CA LYS A 363 -23.79 -30.58 31.17
C LYS A 363 -22.31 -30.32 30.83
N SER A 364 -21.44 -30.45 31.82
CA SER A 364 -19.99 -30.41 31.64
C SER A 364 -19.38 -31.72 32.09
N THR A 365 -18.49 -32.28 31.28
CA THR A 365 -17.77 -33.53 31.63
C THR A 365 -16.75 -33.28 32.74
N LYS A 366 -16.60 -34.27 33.61
CA LYS A 366 -15.54 -34.36 34.63
C LYS A 366 -14.47 -35.39 34.28
N ASP A 367 -14.57 -36.05 33.13
CA ASP A 367 -13.59 -37.03 32.65
C ASP A 367 -12.24 -36.41 32.29
N ILE A 368 -12.26 -35.13 31.91
CA ILE A 368 -11.09 -34.38 31.47
C ILE A 368 -11.05 -32.99 32.10
N SER A 369 -9.84 -32.47 32.23
CA SER A 369 -9.58 -31.05 32.50
C SER A 369 -9.18 -30.38 31.20
N ALA A 370 -10.00 -29.44 30.70
CA ALA A 370 -9.64 -28.66 29.52
C ALA A 370 -8.34 -27.87 29.75
N ASN A 371 -8.11 -27.39 30.97
CA ASN A 371 -6.91 -26.64 31.34
C ASN A 371 -5.65 -27.52 31.25
N ASP A 372 -5.71 -28.77 31.72
CA ASP A 372 -4.54 -29.67 31.68
C ASP A 372 -4.23 -30.12 30.25
N LEU A 373 -5.25 -30.55 29.49
CA LEU A 373 -5.08 -30.95 28.09
C LEU A 373 -4.62 -29.79 27.21
N MET A 374 -5.14 -28.58 27.45
CA MET A 374 -4.70 -27.36 26.78
C MET A 374 -3.25 -27.04 27.10
N TRP A 375 -2.87 -27.12 28.38
CA TRP A 375 -1.51 -26.80 28.80
C TRP A 375 -0.50 -27.82 28.27
N GLU A 376 -0.80 -29.13 28.35
CA GLU A 376 0.02 -30.18 27.73
C GLU A 376 0.19 -29.91 26.23
N PHE A 377 -0.89 -29.53 25.55
CA PHE A 377 -0.87 -29.19 24.13
C PHE A 377 0.00 -27.97 23.83
N PHE A 378 -0.13 -26.90 24.62
CA PHE A 378 0.66 -25.68 24.49
C PHE A 378 2.15 -25.93 24.73
N GLN A 379 2.50 -26.70 25.76
CA GLN A 379 3.89 -27.08 26.04
C GLN A 379 4.50 -27.87 24.89
N LYS A 380 3.74 -28.80 24.31
CA LYS A 380 4.18 -29.58 23.15
C LYS A 380 4.33 -28.73 21.88
N ASN A 381 3.47 -27.71 21.72
CA ASN A 381 3.37 -26.90 20.52
C ASN A 381 3.91 -25.48 20.71
N ALA A 382 5.00 -25.34 21.49
CA ALA A 382 5.81 -24.13 21.45
C ALA A 382 6.31 -23.88 20.04
N ARG A 383 6.42 -22.62 19.63
CA ARG A 383 7.02 -22.28 18.34
C ARG A 383 8.47 -22.76 18.39
N LYS A 384 8.88 -23.58 17.41
CA LYS A 384 10.30 -23.86 17.25
C LYS A 384 11.00 -22.52 17.00
N ALA A 385 12.02 -22.20 17.79
CA ALA A 385 12.93 -21.12 17.44
C ALA A 385 13.28 -21.29 15.96
N ASP A 386 13.08 -20.25 15.16
CA ASP A 386 13.40 -20.30 13.73
C ASP A 386 14.80 -20.91 13.60
N SER A 387 14.93 -22.04 12.89
CA SER A 387 16.25 -22.55 12.50
C SER A 387 17.01 -21.37 11.92
N PRO A 388 18.31 -21.17 12.21
CA PRO A 388 19.05 -19.99 11.77
C PRO A 388 19.30 -20.00 10.24
N GLN A 389 18.22 -19.76 9.50
CA GLN A 389 18.06 -19.47 8.08
C GLN A 389 16.69 -18.77 8.04
N SER A 390 16.54 -17.47 8.25
CA SER A 390 17.18 -16.36 7.54
C SER A 390 17.17 -15.05 8.35
N LYS A 391 17.06 -15.11 9.68
CA LYS A 391 17.41 -13.94 10.52
C LYS A 391 18.90 -14.00 10.81
N GLN A 392 19.71 -13.32 9.99
CA GLN A 392 21.02 -12.89 10.47
C GLN A 392 20.77 -12.06 11.74
N LYS A 393 21.20 -12.60 12.87
CA LYS A 393 21.27 -11.93 14.16
C LYS A 393 21.96 -10.58 13.95
N ALA A 394 21.40 -9.52 14.53
CA ALA A 394 22.08 -8.23 14.56
C ALA A 394 23.49 -8.42 15.14
N PRO A 395 24.55 -7.93 14.48
CA PRO A 395 25.74 -7.52 15.21
C PRO A 395 25.31 -6.37 16.13
N GLU A 396 25.93 -6.26 17.29
CA GLU A 396 25.68 -5.23 18.31
C GLU A 396 25.99 -3.78 17.84
N ASN A 397 26.10 -3.55 16.52
CA ASN A 397 26.63 -2.34 15.89
C ASN A 397 25.61 -1.60 14.99
N GLY A 398 24.29 -1.83 15.12
CA GLY A 398 23.27 -1.01 14.43
C GLY A 398 22.95 -1.37 12.96
N ALA A 399 23.08 -2.63 12.54
CA ALA A 399 22.87 -3.04 11.14
C ALA A 399 21.38 -3.32 10.74
N MET A 400 20.99 -2.93 9.51
CA MET A 400 19.66 -2.99 8.87
C MET A 400 18.97 -4.39 8.83
N GLU A 401 17.89 -4.65 9.55
CA GLU A 401 17.19 -5.97 9.50
C GLU A 401 16.61 -6.27 8.09
N LEU A 402 16.89 -7.45 7.53
CA LEU A 402 16.42 -7.85 6.18
C LEU A 402 15.42 -9.00 6.26
N LEU A 403 14.29 -8.85 5.57
CA LEU A 403 13.29 -9.88 5.32
C LEU A 403 13.46 -10.44 3.90
N ARG A 404 13.15 -11.71 3.71
CA ARG A 404 13.16 -12.37 2.39
C ARG A 404 11.88 -13.16 2.21
N THR A 405 11.12 -12.81 1.18
CA THR A 405 9.88 -13.50 0.86
C THR A 405 10.19 -14.96 0.48
N PRO A 406 9.52 -15.96 1.09
CA PRO A 406 9.75 -17.37 0.73
C PRO A 406 9.40 -17.65 -0.73
N ASP A 407 10.21 -18.48 -1.40
CA ASP A 407 10.10 -18.70 -2.85
C ASP A 407 8.75 -19.31 -3.28
N GLU A 408 8.10 -20.06 -2.40
CA GLU A 408 6.76 -20.64 -2.60
C GLU A 408 5.67 -19.60 -2.89
N HIS A 409 5.81 -18.36 -2.40
CA HIS A 409 4.89 -17.29 -2.72
C HIS A 409 4.91 -16.93 -4.22
N PHE A 410 6.03 -17.19 -4.90
CA PHE A 410 6.21 -16.93 -6.32
C PHE A 410 5.95 -18.15 -7.20
N ALA A 411 5.50 -19.27 -6.64
CA ALA A 411 5.15 -20.45 -7.41
C ALA A 411 3.90 -20.18 -8.28
N ASN A 412 3.93 -20.61 -9.54
CA ASN A 412 2.77 -20.61 -10.45
C ASN A 412 2.10 -19.23 -10.61
N LEU A 413 2.87 -18.15 -10.71
CA LEU A 413 2.30 -16.81 -10.98
C LEU A 413 1.86 -16.70 -12.44
N ARG A 414 0.68 -16.09 -12.67
CA ARG A 414 0.03 -16.04 -13.99
C ARG A 414 0.87 -15.24 -14.99
N GLY A 415 1.38 -15.90 -16.02
CA GLY A 415 2.12 -15.26 -17.10
C GLY A 415 3.52 -14.78 -16.71
N TYR A 416 4.10 -15.31 -15.63
CA TYR A 416 5.46 -15.00 -15.21
C TYR A 416 6.35 -16.26 -15.20
N PRO A 417 6.74 -16.77 -16.38
CA PRO A 417 7.55 -18.00 -16.50
C PRO A 417 9.06 -17.71 -16.41
N PHE A 418 9.46 -16.59 -15.79
CA PHE A 418 10.83 -16.11 -15.87
C PHE A 418 11.69 -16.66 -14.73
N GLU A 419 12.81 -17.26 -15.11
CA GLU A 419 13.79 -17.80 -14.18
C GLU A 419 14.39 -16.68 -13.30
N PRO A 420 14.37 -16.84 -11.97
CA PRO A 420 14.94 -15.84 -11.08
C PRO A 420 16.47 -15.89 -11.12
N ARG A 421 17.10 -14.73 -11.29
CA ARG A 421 18.53 -14.54 -11.08
C ARG A 421 18.74 -13.52 -9.96
N TYR A 422 19.92 -13.56 -9.34
CA TYR A 422 20.22 -12.73 -8.19
C TYR A 422 21.63 -12.16 -8.27
N LEU A 423 21.76 -10.92 -7.82
CA LEU A 423 23.03 -10.26 -7.53
C LEU A 423 22.99 -9.72 -6.11
N TYR A 424 24.12 -9.24 -5.61
CA TYR A 424 24.22 -8.69 -4.26
C TYR A 424 24.72 -7.26 -4.31
N VAL A 425 24.09 -6.39 -3.52
CA VAL A 425 24.45 -4.99 -3.36
C VAL A 425 24.71 -4.68 -1.89
N ASP A 426 25.47 -3.64 -1.63
CA ASP A 426 25.89 -3.23 -0.30
C ASP A 426 25.10 -2.00 0.17
N ASP A 427 24.91 -1.86 1.48
CA ASP A 427 24.33 -0.63 2.07
C ASP A 427 25.40 0.47 2.10
N PRO A 428 25.20 1.61 1.39
CA PRO A 428 26.17 2.69 1.37
C PRO A 428 26.43 3.37 2.72
N ASN A 429 25.53 3.16 3.70
CA ASN A 429 25.62 3.82 5.00
C ASN A 429 26.36 2.96 6.06
N LEU A 430 26.96 1.83 5.70
CA LEU A 430 27.72 0.97 6.62
C LEU A 430 29.24 1.10 6.41
N PRO A 431 30.05 1.16 7.49
CA PRO A 431 31.50 1.46 7.42
C PRO A 431 32.33 0.54 6.52
N ASP A 432 31.92 -0.73 6.38
CA ASP A 432 32.68 -1.75 5.65
C ASP A 432 31.98 -2.25 4.37
N GLY A 433 30.84 -1.67 3.97
CA GLY A 433 30.03 -2.19 2.84
C GLY A 433 29.50 -3.62 3.03
N ASN A 434 29.73 -4.27 4.17
CA ASN A 434 29.68 -5.73 4.30
C ASN A 434 28.29 -6.36 4.44
N ARG A 435 27.19 -5.62 4.23
CA ARG A 435 25.84 -6.21 4.26
C ARG A 435 25.33 -6.45 2.84
N ARG A 436 25.60 -7.65 2.33
CA ARG A 436 25.13 -8.11 1.02
C ARG A 436 23.60 -8.30 1.02
N ILE A 437 22.89 -7.32 0.47
CA ILE A 437 21.46 -7.34 0.19
C ILE A 437 21.24 -8.04 -1.16
N ARG A 438 20.40 -9.08 -1.20
CA ARG A 438 20.12 -9.81 -2.45
C ARG A 438 19.08 -9.07 -3.28
N MET A 439 19.43 -8.69 -4.50
CA MET A 439 18.50 -8.16 -5.49
C MET A 439 18.19 -9.21 -6.55
N HIS A 440 16.91 -9.36 -6.86
CA HIS A 440 16.43 -10.18 -7.95
C HIS A 440 16.48 -9.41 -9.26
N TYR A 441 16.85 -10.12 -10.32
CA TYR A 441 16.62 -9.70 -11.69
C TYR A 441 16.22 -10.91 -12.54
N ALA A 442 15.60 -10.66 -13.68
CA ALA A 442 15.28 -11.69 -14.64
C ALA A 442 15.68 -11.26 -16.05
N VAL A 443 16.15 -12.21 -16.84
CA VAL A 443 16.62 -12.03 -18.22
C VAL A 443 15.75 -12.88 -19.14
N SER A 444 15.27 -12.30 -20.23
CA SER A 444 14.45 -13.00 -21.22
C SER A 444 14.79 -12.53 -22.63
N GLY A 445 14.56 -13.39 -23.63
CA GLY A 445 14.84 -13.10 -25.04
C GLY A 445 16.23 -13.56 -25.50
N PRO A 446 16.56 -13.31 -26.77
CA PRO A 446 17.81 -13.76 -27.40
C PRO A 446 19.04 -13.15 -26.72
N ALA A 447 20.07 -13.96 -26.50
CA ALA A 447 21.37 -13.49 -26.01
C ALA A 447 22.06 -12.60 -27.06
N ASN A 448 22.95 -11.69 -26.61
CA ASN A 448 23.74 -10.80 -27.47
C ASN A 448 22.91 -9.94 -28.45
N ARG A 449 21.72 -9.51 -28.01
CA ARG A 449 20.85 -8.58 -28.74
C ARG A 449 20.69 -7.27 -27.95
N PRO A 450 20.30 -6.16 -28.62
CA PRO A 450 19.99 -4.92 -27.93
C PRO A 450 19.02 -5.16 -26.78
N THR A 451 19.33 -4.55 -25.64
CA THR A 451 18.71 -4.91 -24.36
C THR A 451 17.87 -3.77 -23.83
N LEU A 452 16.63 -4.09 -23.49
CA LEU A 452 15.77 -3.21 -22.72
C LEU A 452 15.93 -3.51 -21.24
N LEU A 453 16.53 -2.59 -20.49
CA LEU A 453 16.58 -2.62 -19.03
C LEU A 453 15.32 -1.96 -18.47
N MET A 454 14.52 -2.69 -17.70
CA MET A 454 13.22 -2.23 -17.22
C MET A 454 13.21 -2.07 -15.70
N LEU A 455 12.87 -0.86 -15.25
CA LEU A 455 12.78 -0.45 -13.86
C LEU A 455 11.32 -0.17 -13.51
N HIS A 456 10.80 -0.85 -12.49
CA HIS A 456 9.40 -0.75 -12.08
C HIS A 456 9.15 0.42 -11.11
N GLY A 457 7.96 0.49 -10.53
CA GLY A 457 7.58 1.53 -9.57
C GLY A 457 7.11 0.99 -8.22
N ASN A 458 6.52 1.85 -7.41
CA ASN A 458 5.91 1.49 -6.14
C ASN A 458 4.38 1.46 -6.28
N PRO A 459 3.68 0.41 -5.84
CA PRO A 459 4.09 -0.82 -5.15
C PRO A 459 4.33 -2.04 -6.07
N SER A 460 4.70 -1.84 -7.33
CA SER A 460 4.86 -2.92 -8.31
C SER A 460 6.20 -3.66 -8.17
N TRP A 461 6.46 -4.60 -9.08
CA TRP A 461 7.75 -5.28 -9.25
C TRP A 461 7.86 -5.76 -10.70
N SER A 462 8.92 -6.49 -11.08
CA SER A 462 9.12 -6.98 -12.46
C SER A 462 7.93 -7.76 -13.06
N TYR A 463 7.02 -8.27 -12.21
CA TYR A 463 5.73 -8.84 -12.64
C TYR A 463 4.86 -7.89 -13.46
N LEU A 464 4.99 -6.57 -13.28
CA LEU A 464 4.32 -5.54 -14.07
C LEU A 464 4.56 -5.71 -15.58
N PHE A 465 5.78 -6.09 -15.96
CA PHE A 465 6.19 -6.17 -17.36
C PHE A 465 5.86 -7.51 -18.03
N ARG A 466 5.25 -8.46 -17.32
CA ARG A 466 5.13 -9.86 -17.78
C ARG A 466 4.31 -10.04 -19.07
N LYS A 467 3.39 -9.12 -19.35
CA LYS A 467 2.56 -9.12 -20.56
C LYS A 467 3.28 -8.47 -21.77
N VAL A 468 4.17 -7.52 -21.48
CA VAL A 468 4.94 -6.76 -22.49
C VAL A 468 6.19 -7.53 -22.92
N VAL A 469 6.87 -8.19 -21.98
CA VAL A 469 8.15 -8.88 -22.20
C VAL A 469 8.10 -9.92 -23.35
N PRO A 470 7.10 -10.83 -23.42
CA PRO A 470 7.03 -11.81 -24.51
C PRO A 470 6.98 -11.17 -25.89
N LEU A 471 6.22 -10.08 -26.06
CA LEU A 471 6.07 -9.36 -27.32
C LEU A 471 7.39 -8.70 -27.76
N ILE A 472 8.11 -8.09 -26.81
CA ILE A 472 9.43 -7.49 -27.06
C ILE A 472 10.46 -8.57 -27.41
N ASN A 473 10.41 -9.72 -26.73
CA ASN A 473 11.31 -10.83 -27.01
C ASN A 473 11.04 -11.49 -28.37
N GLU A 474 9.77 -11.60 -28.76
CA GLU A 474 9.35 -12.08 -30.09
C GLU A 474 9.84 -11.15 -31.20
N ALA A 475 9.87 -9.83 -30.95
CA ALA A 475 10.46 -8.84 -31.85
C ALA A 475 12.01 -8.90 -31.92
N GLY A 476 12.66 -9.82 -31.18
CA GLY A 476 14.10 -10.07 -31.27
C GLY A 476 14.96 -9.29 -30.27
N TYR A 477 14.36 -8.60 -29.31
CA TYR A 477 15.07 -7.82 -28.30
C TYR A 477 15.22 -8.58 -26.98
N ARG A 478 16.33 -8.36 -26.27
CA ARG A 478 16.54 -8.91 -24.93
C ARG A 478 15.90 -7.99 -23.89
N THR A 479 15.37 -8.55 -22.81
CA THR A 479 14.83 -7.77 -21.69
C THR A 479 15.48 -8.17 -20.38
N ILE A 480 15.90 -7.18 -19.59
CA ILE A 480 16.35 -7.35 -18.22
C ILE A 480 15.45 -6.53 -17.31
N ARG A 481 14.94 -7.15 -16.25
CA ARG A 481 14.07 -6.48 -15.27
C ARG A 481 14.64 -6.67 -13.89
N ILE A 482 14.76 -5.59 -13.13
CA ILE A 482 15.31 -5.60 -11.77
C ILE A 482 14.16 -5.37 -10.78
N ASP A 483 14.13 -6.14 -9.69
CA ASP A 483 13.26 -5.83 -8.54
C ASP A 483 14.04 -5.00 -7.53
N TYR A 484 13.47 -3.87 -7.10
CA TYR A 484 14.09 -3.05 -6.05
C TYR A 484 14.22 -3.81 -4.73
N VAL A 485 15.24 -3.46 -3.96
CA VAL A 485 15.27 -3.78 -2.53
C VAL A 485 13.95 -3.31 -1.90
N GLY A 486 13.25 -4.18 -1.20
CA GLY A 486 11.89 -3.92 -0.69
C GLY A 486 10.75 -4.42 -1.57
N HIS A 487 11.01 -4.85 -2.80
CA HIS A 487 9.98 -5.26 -3.78
C HIS A 487 10.26 -6.64 -4.36
N GLY A 488 9.25 -7.23 -5.02
CA GLY A 488 9.41 -8.46 -5.79
C GLY A 488 10.11 -9.60 -5.04
N LYS A 489 11.06 -10.27 -5.71
CA LYS A 489 11.86 -11.35 -5.13
C LYS A 489 13.14 -10.87 -4.43
N SER A 490 13.39 -9.55 -4.39
CA SER A 490 14.53 -8.94 -3.67
C SER A 490 14.30 -8.96 -2.16
N ASP A 491 15.40 -8.86 -1.42
CA ASP A 491 15.41 -8.66 0.03
C ASP A 491 14.72 -7.34 0.40
N LYS A 492 14.12 -7.31 1.60
CA LYS A 492 13.28 -6.21 2.07
C LYS A 492 13.72 -5.77 3.47
N PRO A 493 14.43 -4.64 3.60
CA PRO A 493 14.68 -4.02 4.89
C PRO A 493 13.39 -3.88 5.71
N ALA A 494 13.44 -4.25 6.98
CA ALA A 494 12.23 -4.36 7.82
C ALA A 494 11.70 -3.00 8.27
N LYS A 495 12.54 -1.94 8.29
CA LYS A 495 12.16 -0.61 8.78
C LYS A 495 11.98 0.36 7.62
N GLU A 496 10.99 1.24 7.72
CA GLU A 496 10.76 2.28 6.72
C GLU A 496 11.94 3.25 6.61
N SER A 497 12.59 3.56 7.73
CA SER A 497 13.80 4.40 7.78
C SER A 497 14.98 3.82 7.00
N ASP A 498 14.93 2.54 6.66
CA ASP A 498 15.98 1.89 5.89
C ASP A 498 15.88 2.19 4.39
N TYR A 499 14.76 2.75 3.95
CA TYR A 499 14.52 3.14 2.57
C TYR A 499 14.64 4.65 2.44
N THR A 500 15.63 5.09 1.64
CA THR A 500 15.78 6.48 1.23
C THR A 500 15.99 6.52 -0.27
N TYR A 501 15.77 7.68 -0.88
CA TYR A 501 15.99 7.87 -2.30
C TYR A 501 17.43 7.48 -2.67
N ASP A 502 18.41 8.00 -1.95
CA ASP A 502 19.84 7.79 -2.26
C ASP A 502 20.25 6.32 -2.09
N ARG A 503 19.71 5.59 -1.10
CA ARG A 503 19.94 4.15 -0.99
C ARG A 503 19.37 3.39 -2.20
N HIS A 504 18.16 3.71 -2.64
CA HIS A 504 17.59 3.08 -3.83
C HIS A 504 18.41 3.35 -5.09
N LEU A 505 18.83 4.61 -5.29
CA LEU A 505 19.67 4.98 -6.41
C LEU A 505 20.99 4.20 -6.40
N GLU A 506 21.63 4.11 -5.23
CA GLU A 506 22.90 3.40 -5.07
C GLU A 506 22.77 1.89 -5.29
N TRP A 507 21.72 1.25 -4.77
CA TRP A 507 21.46 -0.17 -5.03
C TRP A 507 21.22 -0.44 -6.52
N ILE A 508 20.46 0.42 -7.20
CA ILE A 508 20.24 0.30 -8.65
C ILE A 508 21.55 0.53 -9.42
N ARG A 509 22.38 1.50 -8.99
CA ARG A 509 23.69 1.77 -9.59
C ARG A 509 24.62 0.57 -9.48
N GLN A 510 24.72 -0.05 -8.30
CA GLN A 510 25.51 -1.26 -8.09
C GLN A 510 24.98 -2.45 -8.90
N ALA A 511 23.65 -2.63 -8.95
CA ALA A 511 23.03 -3.67 -9.73
C ALA A 511 23.30 -3.49 -11.24
N PHE A 512 23.11 -2.28 -11.76
CA PHE A 512 23.41 -1.95 -13.15
C PHE A 512 24.88 -2.19 -13.48
N LYS A 513 25.80 -1.68 -12.65
CA LYS A 513 27.25 -1.89 -12.83
C LYS A 513 27.58 -3.38 -12.96
N GLN A 514 27.06 -4.22 -12.06
CA GLN A 514 27.30 -5.67 -12.11
C GLN A 514 26.72 -6.31 -13.37
N LEU A 515 25.51 -5.92 -13.80
CA LEU A 515 24.90 -6.45 -15.02
C LEU A 515 25.63 -5.99 -16.28
N ASP A 516 26.21 -4.78 -16.25
CA ASP A 516 26.95 -4.19 -17.36
C ASP A 516 28.34 -4.85 -17.53
N GLU A 517 29.00 -5.13 -16.40
CA GLU A 517 30.31 -5.77 -16.34
C GLU A 517 30.26 -7.30 -16.48
N ASP A 518 29.08 -7.92 -16.31
CA ASP A 518 28.90 -9.37 -16.46
C ASP A 518 29.17 -9.81 -17.90
N PRO A 519 30.19 -10.64 -18.17
CA PRO A 519 30.54 -11.06 -19.53
C PRO A 519 29.48 -11.92 -20.22
N GLU A 520 28.59 -12.58 -19.47
CA GLU A 520 27.47 -13.35 -20.03
C GLU A 520 26.31 -12.44 -20.46
N LEU A 521 26.22 -11.25 -19.88
CA LEU A 521 25.20 -10.25 -20.21
C LEU A 521 25.72 -9.19 -21.18
N ALA A 522 26.93 -8.67 -20.95
CA ALA A 522 27.65 -7.68 -21.76
C ALA A 522 26.72 -6.67 -22.44
N LEU A 523 26.17 -5.72 -21.68
CA LEU A 523 25.09 -4.81 -22.09
C LEU A 523 25.50 -3.75 -23.11
N LYS A 524 26.21 -4.08 -24.18
CA LYS A 524 26.76 -3.12 -25.17
C LYS A 524 25.72 -2.11 -25.66
N GLU A 525 24.58 -2.62 -26.10
CA GLU A 525 23.43 -1.87 -26.61
C GLU A 525 22.31 -1.93 -25.56
N VAL A 526 21.99 -0.79 -24.93
CA VAL A 526 21.04 -0.76 -23.83
C VAL A 526 20.13 0.47 -23.85
N VAL A 527 18.83 0.23 -23.77
CA VAL A 527 17.79 1.23 -23.56
C VAL A 527 17.21 1.06 -22.16
N LEU A 528 16.98 2.16 -21.46
CA LEU A 528 16.34 2.16 -20.15
C LEU A 528 14.83 2.41 -20.29
N PHE A 529 14.00 1.62 -19.62
CA PHE A 529 12.57 1.86 -19.47
C PHE A 529 12.23 1.98 -17.98
N GLY A 530 11.94 3.20 -17.53
CA GLY A 530 11.47 3.46 -16.17
C GLY A 530 9.96 3.66 -16.12
N HIS A 531 9.26 2.87 -15.31
CA HIS A 531 7.83 3.07 -14.99
C HIS A 531 7.65 3.60 -13.56
N ASP A 532 6.79 4.60 -13.36
CA ASP A 532 6.54 5.21 -12.04
C ASP A 532 7.89 5.61 -11.37
N TYR A 533 8.24 5.20 -10.14
CA TYR A 533 9.53 5.55 -9.54
C TYR A 533 10.76 5.08 -10.34
N GLY A 534 10.62 4.15 -11.28
CA GLY A 534 11.70 3.72 -12.15
C GLY A 534 12.19 4.79 -13.12
N HIS A 535 11.33 5.74 -13.51
CA HIS A 535 11.78 6.87 -14.34
C HIS A 535 12.63 7.89 -13.56
N PRO A 536 12.21 8.46 -12.42
CA PRO A 536 13.04 9.43 -11.71
C PRO A 536 14.34 8.80 -11.19
N LEU A 537 14.30 7.54 -10.71
CA LEU A 537 15.52 6.81 -10.33
C LEU A 537 16.42 6.54 -11.54
N GLY A 538 15.85 6.17 -12.69
CA GLY A 538 16.59 5.97 -13.94
C GLY A 538 17.21 7.26 -14.50
N ALA A 539 16.48 8.36 -14.45
CA ALA A 539 16.96 9.68 -14.85
C ALA A 539 18.15 10.13 -13.98
N ARG A 540 18.05 9.95 -12.65
CA ARG A 540 19.17 10.22 -11.74
C ARG A 540 20.35 9.29 -11.97
N LEU A 541 20.11 7.99 -12.18
CA LEU A 541 21.16 7.03 -12.51
C LEU A 541 21.98 7.47 -13.74
N MET A 542 21.31 7.88 -14.81
CA MET A 542 21.99 8.36 -16.02
C MET A 542 22.70 9.69 -15.75
N ALA A 543 22.01 10.69 -15.22
CA ALA A 543 22.58 12.02 -15.02
C ALA A 543 23.79 12.02 -14.05
N GLU A 544 23.75 11.20 -12.99
CA GLU A 544 24.76 11.24 -11.93
C GLU A 544 25.91 10.25 -12.14
N HIS A 545 25.70 9.18 -12.91
CA HIS A 545 26.67 8.08 -13.01
C HIS A 545 26.95 7.59 -14.43
N TYR A 546 26.00 7.71 -15.35
CA TYR A 546 26.06 7.06 -16.65
C TYR A 546 25.49 7.92 -17.80
N PRO A 547 25.92 9.19 -17.97
CA PRO A 547 25.30 10.12 -18.92
C PRO A 547 25.38 9.60 -20.37
N ASP A 548 26.47 8.92 -20.69
CA ASP A 548 26.76 8.45 -22.04
C ASP A 548 26.49 6.95 -22.24
N ARG A 549 25.83 6.27 -21.31
CA ARG A 549 25.77 4.80 -21.34
C ARG A 549 24.58 4.20 -22.07
N PHE A 550 23.43 4.88 -22.09
CA PHE A 550 22.18 4.32 -22.61
C PHE A 550 21.86 4.89 -23.98
N ASP A 551 21.51 4.04 -24.94
CA ASP A 551 21.18 4.42 -26.32
C ASP A 551 19.81 5.10 -26.44
N GLY A 552 18.97 4.97 -25.41
CA GLY A 552 17.65 5.57 -25.35
C GLY A 552 17.03 5.44 -23.96
N PHE A 553 16.01 6.26 -23.70
CA PHE A 553 15.31 6.27 -22.42
C PHE A 553 13.80 6.42 -22.63
N ILE A 554 13.04 5.57 -21.92
CA ILE A 554 11.58 5.53 -22.00
C ILE A 554 11.00 5.92 -20.64
N ASN A 555 10.19 6.98 -20.63
CA ASN A 555 9.37 7.41 -19.50
C ASN A 555 8.00 6.71 -19.54
N GLY A 556 7.72 5.84 -18.59
CA GLY A 556 6.41 5.24 -18.35
C GLY A 556 5.68 5.88 -17.17
N ASN A 557 4.67 6.70 -17.44
CA ASN A 557 3.76 7.25 -16.42
C ASN A 557 4.47 7.83 -15.18
N ALA A 558 5.47 8.70 -15.38
CA ALA A 558 6.24 9.27 -14.27
C ALA A 558 6.81 10.65 -14.52
N GLY A 559 7.12 11.34 -13.42
CA GLY A 559 7.79 12.63 -13.44
C GLY A 559 8.81 12.82 -12.32
N LEU A 560 9.82 13.64 -12.59
CA LEU A 560 10.84 14.16 -11.68
C LEU A 560 10.21 15.29 -10.89
N ASN A 561 9.82 15.03 -9.65
CA ASN A 561 9.29 16.09 -8.80
C ASN A 561 10.45 16.99 -8.31
N ARG A 562 10.46 18.23 -8.82
CA ARG A 562 11.47 19.26 -8.55
C ARG A 562 11.00 20.25 -7.47
N GLY A 563 9.90 19.95 -6.78
CA GLY A 563 9.31 20.84 -5.78
C GLY A 563 8.55 22.05 -6.32
N ARG A 564 8.50 22.23 -7.64
CA ARG A 564 7.75 23.33 -8.29
C ARG A 564 6.24 23.06 -8.42
N TRP A 565 5.83 21.80 -8.29
CA TRP A 565 4.45 21.39 -8.54
C TRP A 565 3.68 21.02 -7.27
N GLY A 566 4.31 21.10 -6.09
CA GLY A 566 3.75 20.55 -4.86
C GLY A 566 3.48 19.05 -4.95
N ILE A 567 2.68 18.56 -4.01
CA ILE A 567 2.19 17.17 -4.01
C ILE A 567 0.90 17.07 -4.84
N ALA A 568 0.87 16.14 -5.80
CA ALA A 568 -0.36 15.84 -6.54
C ALA A 568 -1.44 15.26 -5.61
N LYS A 569 -2.72 15.62 -5.79
CA LYS A 569 -3.81 15.14 -4.91
C LYS A 569 -3.94 13.62 -4.97
N ARG A 570 -3.68 13.02 -6.13
CA ARG A 570 -3.64 11.55 -6.28
C ARG A 570 -2.54 10.93 -5.41
N HIS A 571 -1.35 11.53 -5.39
CA HIS A 571 -0.23 11.08 -4.54
C HIS A 571 -0.59 11.17 -3.06
N ASP A 572 -1.17 12.29 -2.64
CA ASP A 572 -1.54 12.49 -1.24
C ASP A 572 -2.61 11.49 -0.76
N ARG A 573 -3.60 11.18 -1.61
CA ARG A 573 -4.56 10.10 -1.35
C ARG A 573 -3.89 8.73 -1.24
N TRP A 574 -2.91 8.45 -2.10
CA TRP A 574 -2.13 7.21 -2.04
C TRP A 574 -1.31 7.12 -0.76
N ARG A 575 -0.58 8.19 -0.40
CA ARG A 575 0.18 8.31 0.86
C ARG A 575 -0.73 8.09 2.08
N SER A 576 -1.88 8.75 2.11
CA SER A 576 -2.87 8.58 3.19
C SER A 576 -3.41 7.15 3.27
N PHE A 577 -3.71 6.53 2.12
CA PHE A 577 -4.23 5.17 2.07
C PHE A 577 -3.21 4.12 2.55
N VAL A 578 -1.95 4.20 2.14
CA VAL A 578 -0.95 3.22 2.60
C VAL A 578 -0.74 3.30 4.10
N ARG A 579 -0.91 4.48 4.71
CA ARG A 579 -0.80 4.70 6.16
C ARG A 579 -2.02 4.20 6.92
N SER A 580 -3.20 4.15 6.30
CA SER A 580 -4.46 3.80 6.99
C SER A 580 -4.74 2.30 7.10
N VAL A 581 -3.92 1.44 6.48
CA VAL A 581 -4.14 -0.01 6.48
C VAL A 581 -2.91 -0.78 6.95
N PRO A 582 -3.06 -1.80 7.82
CA PRO A 582 -1.94 -2.57 8.35
C PRO A 582 -1.22 -3.41 7.29
N LYS A 583 -1.95 -3.87 6.26
CA LYS A 583 -1.42 -4.50 5.06
C LYS A 583 -2.10 -3.90 3.83
N VAL A 584 -1.33 -3.35 2.91
CA VAL A 584 -1.82 -2.77 1.66
C VAL A 584 -2.16 -3.90 0.69
N PRO A 585 -3.38 -4.00 0.16
CA PRO A 585 -3.77 -5.02 -0.81
C PRO A 585 -3.28 -4.63 -2.22
N ILE A 586 -2.02 -4.90 -2.53
CA ILE A 586 -1.33 -4.41 -3.74
C ILE A 586 -2.05 -4.82 -5.02
N GLY A 587 -2.45 -6.08 -5.13
CA GLY A 587 -3.20 -6.56 -6.30
C GLY A 587 -4.51 -5.81 -6.51
N ALA A 588 -5.22 -5.45 -5.43
CA ALA A 588 -6.43 -4.64 -5.52
C ALA A 588 -6.12 -3.19 -5.93
N VAL A 589 -5.04 -2.60 -5.44
CA VAL A 589 -4.61 -1.24 -5.81
C VAL A 589 -4.35 -1.14 -7.32
N VAL A 590 -3.66 -2.13 -7.89
CA VAL A 590 -3.34 -2.16 -9.32
C VAL A 590 -4.60 -2.27 -10.18
N PHE A 591 -5.56 -3.13 -9.79
CA PHE A 591 -6.67 -3.53 -10.66
C PHE A 591 -8.05 -2.95 -10.32
N ARG A 592 -8.26 -2.37 -9.14
CA ARG A 592 -9.58 -1.88 -8.68
C ARG A 592 -9.63 -0.37 -8.41
N ASN A 593 -8.68 0.41 -8.93
CA ASN A 593 -8.71 1.86 -8.78
C ASN A 593 -9.80 2.52 -9.67
N ASP A 594 -10.31 3.65 -9.20
CA ASP A 594 -11.43 4.38 -9.83
C ASP A 594 -11.14 4.79 -11.28
N VAL A 595 -9.89 5.09 -11.60
CA VAL A 595 -9.49 5.49 -12.95
C VAL A 595 -9.74 4.35 -13.95
N ARG A 596 -9.33 3.12 -13.63
CA ARG A 596 -9.61 1.95 -14.47
C ARG A 596 -11.10 1.70 -14.64
N GLN A 597 -11.86 1.81 -13.55
CA GLN A 597 -13.31 1.61 -13.57
C GLN A 597 -14.00 2.66 -14.46
N ASN A 598 -13.63 3.93 -14.33
CA ASN A 598 -14.15 5.02 -15.15
C ASN A 598 -13.80 4.87 -16.64
N MET A 599 -12.70 4.19 -16.96
CA MET A 599 -12.34 3.87 -18.34
C MET A 599 -13.04 2.62 -18.89
N GLY A 600 -13.78 1.87 -18.06
CA GLY A 600 -14.40 0.60 -18.46
C GLY A 600 -13.40 -0.53 -18.68
N LEU A 601 -12.19 -0.43 -18.14
CA LEU A 601 -11.21 -1.50 -18.22
C LEU A 601 -11.63 -2.69 -17.33
N PRO A 602 -11.43 -3.93 -17.78
CA PRO A 602 -11.83 -5.10 -17.00
C PRO A 602 -11.10 -5.16 -15.65
N PRO A 603 -11.75 -5.68 -14.59
CA PRO A 603 -11.08 -5.92 -13.33
C PRO A 603 -10.06 -7.04 -13.50
N GLY A 604 -8.92 -6.93 -12.81
CA GLY A 604 -7.93 -8.01 -12.77
C GLY A 604 -8.49 -9.29 -12.15
N THR A 605 -8.04 -10.42 -12.67
CA THR A 605 -8.33 -11.75 -12.11
C THR A 605 -7.62 -11.94 -10.76
N ASP A 606 -8.09 -12.88 -9.94
CA ASP A 606 -7.45 -13.15 -8.65
C ASP A 606 -6.03 -13.73 -8.82
N ALA A 607 -5.79 -14.46 -9.91
CA ALA A 607 -4.46 -14.93 -10.28
C ALA A 607 -3.50 -13.77 -10.62
N GLU A 608 -3.98 -12.71 -11.27
CA GLU A 608 -3.17 -11.52 -11.55
C GLU A 608 -2.90 -10.72 -10.27
N LYS A 609 -3.92 -10.51 -9.43
CA LYS A 609 -3.77 -9.84 -8.13
C LYS A 609 -2.77 -10.58 -7.24
N ARG A 610 -2.84 -11.92 -7.18
CA ARG A 610 -1.89 -12.76 -6.46
C ARG A 610 -0.44 -12.48 -6.87
N GLY A 611 -0.20 -12.21 -8.15
CA GLY A 611 1.14 -11.84 -8.63
C GLY A 611 1.71 -10.59 -7.96
N TYR A 612 0.88 -9.59 -7.69
CA TYR A 612 1.29 -8.37 -6.99
C TYR A 612 1.34 -8.52 -5.47
N ASP A 613 0.50 -9.39 -4.90
CA ASP A 613 0.49 -9.65 -3.46
C ASP A 613 1.59 -10.65 -3.02
N ALA A 614 2.12 -11.45 -3.96
CA ALA A 614 3.13 -12.49 -3.70
C ALA A 614 4.38 -12.00 -2.94
N PRO A 615 4.98 -10.84 -3.24
CA PRO A 615 6.13 -10.33 -2.49
C PRO A 615 5.85 -10.06 -1.01
N TYR A 616 4.58 -9.95 -0.60
CA TYR A 616 4.18 -9.41 0.69
C TYR A 616 3.26 -10.37 1.48
N PRO A 617 3.83 -11.43 2.11
CA PRO A 617 3.06 -12.37 2.93
C PRO A 617 2.30 -11.68 4.07
N THR A 618 2.95 -10.76 4.77
CA THR A 618 2.38 -9.91 5.83
C THR A 618 2.66 -8.43 5.55
N GLY A 619 2.07 -7.53 6.37
CA GLY A 619 2.35 -6.10 6.29
C GLY A 619 3.80 -5.73 6.61
N ASP A 620 4.55 -6.58 7.32
CA ASP A 620 5.95 -6.31 7.71
C ASP A 620 6.89 -6.31 6.50
N TYR A 621 6.52 -7.00 5.42
CA TYR A 621 7.25 -6.99 4.14
C TYR A 621 7.00 -5.71 3.33
N GLN A 622 6.13 -4.79 3.80
CA GLN A 622 5.67 -3.61 3.06
C GLN A 622 6.25 -2.29 3.58
N ALA A 623 7.37 -2.34 4.30
CA ALA A 623 8.08 -1.13 4.76
C ALA A 623 8.47 -0.22 3.57
N SER A 624 8.92 -0.80 2.46
CA SER A 624 9.20 -0.07 1.21
C SER A 624 7.94 0.62 0.65
N ILE A 625 6.81 -0.07 0.65
CA ILE A 625 5.53 0.45 0.15
C ILE A 625 5.11 1.74 0.87
N ARG A 626 5.45 1.82 2.15
CA ARG A 626 5.16 2.97 3.04
C ARG A 626 6.19 4.08 2.92
N ALA A 627 7.46 3.72 2.73
CA ALA A 627 8.53 4.70 2.65
C ALA A 627 8.50 5.48 1.32
N PHE A 628 8.27 4.81 0.18
CA PHE A 628 8.33 5.43 -1.14
C PHE A 628 7.48 6.72 -1.26
N PRO A 629 6.20 6.75 -0.83
CA PRO A 629 5.39 7.96 -0.90
C PRO A 629 5.93 9.15 -0.10
N GLU A 630 6.74 8.90 0.93
CA GLU A 630 7.40 9.92 1.75
C GLU A 630 8.65 10.50 1.07
N MET A 631 9.20 9.83 0.06
CA MET A 631 10.40 10.26 -0.66
C MET A 631 10.10 11.25 -1.80
N VAL A 632 8.83 11.59 -2.03
CA VAL A 632 8.46 12.54 -3.09
C VAL A 632 8.63 13.97 -2.55
N PRO A 633 9.52 14.79 -3.15
CA PRO A 633 9.74 16.14 -2.67
C PRO A 633 8.48 16.99 -2.70
N GLU A 634 8.17 17.65 -1.59
CA GLU A 634 6.99 18.50 -1.47
C GLU A 634 7.24 19.91 -2.03
N ASP A 635 8.47 20.41 -1.89
CA ASP A 635 8.91 21.73 -2.33
C ASP A 635 10.38 21.74 -2.77
N ALA A 636 10.83 22.86 -3.33
CA ALA A 636 12.16 22.99 -3.93
C ALA A 636 13.32 23.02 -2.90
N THR A 637 13.02 23.09 -1.60
CA THR A 637 14.05 23.14 -0.55
C THR A 637 14.63 21.76 -0.23
N TRP A 638 13.88 20.69 -0.53
CA TRP A 638 14.29 19.31 -0.31
C TRP A 638 15.58 18.97 -1.09
N PRO A 639 16.53 18.23 -0.50
CA PRO A 639 17.74 17.77 -1.20
C PRO A 639 17.42 17.00 -2.49
N GLU A 640 16.42 16.13 -2.44
CA GLU A 640 15.97 15.29 -3.54
C GLU A 640 15.32 16.13 -4.65
N ALA A 641 14.66 17.25 -4.34
CA ALA A 641 14.17 18.19 -5.35
C ALA A 641 15.31 18.80 -6.15
N LYS A 642 16.43 19.14 -5.50
CA LYS A 642 17.63 19.69 -6.14
C LYS A 642 18.34 18.64 -6.99
N ALA A 643 18.41 17.40 -6.52
CA ALA A 643 18.95 16.29 -7.31
C ALA A 643 18.08 16.00 -8.54
N ASN A 644 16.75 15.97 -8.37
CA ASN A 644 15.79 15.83 -9.47
C ASN A 644 15.86 17.00 -10.46
N GLN A 645 16.16 18.22 -10.00
CA GLN A 645 16.41 19.37 -10.87
C GLN A 645 17.65 19.16 -11.74
N LYS A 646 18.76 18.66 -11.19
CA LYS A 646 19.96 18.34 -11.99
C LYS A 646 19.69 17.24 -13.02
N ALA A 647 18.95 16.20 -12.66
CA ALA A 647 18.55 15.16 -13.60
C ALA A 647 17.63 15.70 -14.71
N TRP A 648 16.76 16.65 -14.38
CA TRP A 648 15.97 17.36 -15.37
C TRP A 648 16.84 18.21 -16.30
N ASP A 649 17.77 19.00 -15.76
CA ASP A 649 18.68 19.82 -16.56
C ASP A 649 19.50 18.94 -17.53
N PHE A 650 19.97 17.78 -17.07
CA PHE A 650 20.59 16.77 -17.94
C PHE A 650 19.67 16.35 -19.09
N LEU A 651 18.43 15.94 -18.78
CA LEU A 651 17.46 15.53 -19.80
C LEU A 651 17.16 16.65 -20.80
N THR A 652 17.04 17.90 -20.35
CA THR A 652 16.59 19.00 -21.20
C THR A 652 17.70 19.73 -21.94
N SER A 653 18.93 19.65 -21.44
CA SER A 653 20.05 20.45 -21.98
C SER A 653 21.17 19.61 -22.58
N SER A 654 21.27 18.32 -22.23
CA SER A 654 22.42 17.50 -22.63
C SER A 654 22.05 16.12 -23.17
N TYR A 655 20.85 15.60 -22.87
CA TYR A 655 20.41 14.31 -23.38
C TYR A 655 19.81 14.44 -24.79
N ASP A 656 20.62 14.10 -25.79
CA ASP A 656 20.29 14.18 -27.22
C ASP A 656 19.87 12.83 -27.83
N ARG A 657 20.05 11.73 -27.09
CA ARG A 657 19.64 10.39 -27.51
C ARG A 657 18.14 10.18 -27.48
N PRO A 658 17.59 9.23 -28.25
CA PRO A 658 16.16 8.96 -28.31
C PRO A 658 15.48 8.88 -26.94
N TYR A 659 14.37 9.62 -26.81
CA TYR A 659 13.58 9.72 -25.59
C TYR A 659 12.08 9.52 -25.89
N LEU A 660 11.51 8.45 -25.35
CA LEU A 660 10.10 8.10 -25.54
C LEU A 660 9.29 8.40 -24.28
N VAL A 661 8.10 8.98 -24.45
CA VAL A 661 7.15 9.25 -23.37
C VAL A 661 5.88 8.45 -23.57
N ILE A 662 5.70 7.45 -22.71
CA ILE A 662 4.47 6.68 -22.53
C ILE A 662 3.83 7.17 -21.23
N TRP A 663 3.18 8.34 -21.27
CA TRP A 663 2.49 8.91 -20.12
C TRP A 663 1.04 9.26 -20.43
N GLU A 664 0.10 8.61 -19.75
CA GLU A 664 -1.32 8.80 -20.02
C GLU A 664 -1.99 9.93 -19.25
N SER A 665 -2.85 10.67 -19.94
CA SER A 665 -3.62 11.79 -19.38
C SER A 665 -4.56 11.36 -18.24
N MET A 666 -4.95 10.08 -18.22
CA MET A 666 -5.83 9.51 -17.20
C MET A 666 -5.06 9.05 -15.95
N ASP A 667 -3.74 8.95 -16.00
CA ASP A 667 -2.93 8.58 -14.84
C ASP A 667 -2.99 9.67 -13.74
N MET A 668 -2.73 10.92 -14.08
CA MET A 668 -2.82 12.02 -13.12
C MET A 668 -3.65 13.15 -13.71
N PRO A 669 -4.99 13.07 -13.65
CA PRO A 669 -5.87 14.06 -14.29
C PRO A 669 -5.73 15.45 -13.66
N ASP A 670 -5.18 15.56 -12.45
CA ASP A 670 -4.86 16.80 -11.76
C ASP A 670 -3.53 17.44 -12.16
N VAL A 671 -2.73 16.78 -13.01
CA VAL A 671 -1.41 17.28 -13.46
C VAL A 671 -1.28 17.34 -14.98
N GLN A 672 -2.40 17.64 -15.65
CA GLN A 672 -2.43 17.93 -17.09
C GLN A 672 -1.23 18.81 -17.49
N ASN A 673 -0.57 18.45 -18.61
CA ASN A 673 0.64 19.08 -19.18
C ASN A 673 2.02 18.59 -18.67
N ARG A 674 2.12 17.78 -17.60
CA ARG A 674 3.45 17.26 -17.18
C ARG A 674 4.12 16.38 -18.23
N ARG A 675 3.34 15.54 -18.92
CA ARG A 675 3.81 14.74 -20.07
C ARG A 675 4.45 15.62 -21.13
N ASP A 676 3.73 16.67 -21.50
CA ASP A 676 4.11 17.50 -22.64
C ASP A 676 5.43 18.17 -22.35
N GLU A 677 5.63 18.73 -21.16
CA GLU A 677 6.90 19.33 -20.76
C GLU A 677 8.11 18.40 -21.02
N TYR A 678 7.98 17.09 -20.80
CA TYR A 678 9.05 16.15 -21.15
C TYR A 678 9.30 16.08 -22.65
N ILE A 679 8.26 16.02 -23.46
CA ILE A 679 8.36 15.99 -24.92
C ILE A 679 8.93 17.32 -25.42
N SER A 680 8.43 18.44 -24.90
CA SER A 680 8.82 19.82 -25.20
C SER A 680 10.28 20.10 -24.94
N SER A 681 10.74 19.71 -23.74
CA SER A 681 12.02 20.17 -23.22
C SER A 681 13.15 19.18 -23.45
N THR A 682 12.87 17.91 -23.78
CA THR A 682 13.92 16.90 -24.03
C THR A 682 14.27 16.88 -25.52
N PRO A 683 15.50 17.25 -25.93
CA PRO A 683 15.90 17.26 -27.34
C PRO A 683 15.72 15.90 -28.02
N GLY A 684 16.09 14.82 -27.32
CA GLY A 684 15.95 13.44 -27.77
C GLY A 684 14.52 12.94 -28.03
N ALA A 685 13.49 13.70 -27.64
CA ALA A 685 12.10 13.35 -27.92
C ALA A 685 11.65 13.75 -29.34
N PHE A 686 12.37 14.64 -30.00
CA PHE A 686 12.02 15.16 -31.33
C PHE A 686 12.25 14.11 -32.42
N GLY A 687 11.38 14.11 -33.45
CA GLY A 687 11.45 13.14 -34.56
C GLY A 687 10.86 11.76 -34.24
N LEU A 688 10.40 11.55 -32.99
CA LEU A 688 9.82 10.29 -32.53
C LEU A 688 8.30 10.38 -32.40
N GLU A 689 7.64 9.25 -32.66
CA GLU A 689 6.24 9.06 -32.31
C GLU A 689 6.10 8.99 -30.78
N GLN A 690 5.37 9.94 -30.20
CA GLN A 690 5.09 9.96 -28.76
C GLN A 690 3.66 9.44 -28.52
N PRO A 691 3.46 8.14 -28.24
CA PRO A 691 2.14 7.53 -28.20
C PRO A 691 1.32 8.03 -27.01
N GLN A 692 0.01 7.84 -27.11
CA GLN A 692 -0.92 8.02 -26.02
C GLN A 692 -1.98 6.93 -26.08
N PHE A 693 -2.11 6.19 -25.00
CA PHE A 693 -3.00 5.06 -24.83
C PHE A 693 -4.20 5.41 -23.93
N ARG A 694 -5.21 4.54 -23.92
CA ARG A 694 -6.31 4.66 -22.95
C ARG A 694 -6.02 3.79 -21.73
N THR A 695 -5.01 4.16 -20.95
CA THR A 695 -4.63 3.42 -19.74
C THR A 695 -4.67 4.27 -18.49
N GLY A 696 -4.67 3.60 -17.33
CA GLY A 696 -4.40 4.23 -16.05
C GLY A 696 -2.89 4.28 -15.78
N HIS A 697 -2.55 4.30 -14.49
CA HIS A 697 -1.17 4.37 -14.02
C HIS A 697 -0.31 3.16 -14.44
N TYR A 698 -0.87 1.96 -14.48
CA TYR A 698 -0.13 0.74 -14.80
C TYR A 698 -0.31 0.39 -16.28
N SER A 699 0.19 1.24 -17.18
CA SER A 699 0.03 1.06 -18.63
C SER A 699 0.48 -0.32 -19.16
N PRO A 700 1.55 -0.98 -18.65
CA PRO A 700 1.90 -2.34 -19.08
C PRO A 700 0.85 -3.42 -18.74
N GLU A 701 -0.06 -3.14 -17.80
CA GLU A 701 -1.19 -4.04 -17.46
C GLU A 701 -2.45 -3.74 -18.26
N ASP A 702 -2.69 -2.47 -18.54
CA ASP A 702 -3.89 -1.96 -19.18
C ASP A 702 -3.89 -2.18 -20.69
N ASP A 703 -2.77 -1.89 -21.35
CA ASP A 703 -2.59 -2.04 -22.80
C ASP A 703 -1.19 -2.59 -23.12
N PRO A 704 -0.94 -3.88 -22.83
CA PRO A 704 0.37 -4.48 -23.04
C PRO A 704 0.80 -4.49 -24.51
N GLU A 705 -0.15 -4.63 -25.45
CA GLU A 705 0.12 -4.66 -26.88
C GLU A 705 0.49 -3.27 -27.40
N GLY A 706 -0.26 -2.24 -27.01
CA GLY A 706 0.05 -0.85 -27.34
C GLY A 706 1.43 -0.43 -26.79
N VAL A 707 1.68 -0.70 -25.51
CA VAL A 707 2.96 -0.39 -24.86
C VAL A 707 4.11 -1.16 -25.53
N ALA A 708 3.98 -2.47 -25.73
CA ALA A 708 5.02 -3.26 -26.40
C ALA A 708 5.27 -2.77 -27.84
N GLY A 709 4.20 -2.48 -28.59
CA GLY A 709 4.29 -1.98 -29.95
C GLY A 709 5.05 -0.65 -30.04
N ALA A 710 4.77 0.29 -29.15
CA ALA A 710 5.51 1.56 -29.09
C ALA A 710 6.99 1.35 -28.73
N VAL A 711 7.28 0.51 -27.75
CA VAL A 711 8.65 0.18 -27.34
C VAL A 711 9.41 -0.51 -28.48
N ILE A 712 8.80 -1.45 -29.19
CA ILE A 712 9.41 -2.13 -30.34
C ILE A 712 9.70 -1.14 -31.48
N ARG A 713 8.77 -0.23 -31.79
CA ARG A 713 9.00 0.81 -32.80
C ARG A 713 10.17 1.73 -32.42
N PHE A 714 10.24 2.12 -31.16
CA PHE A 714 11.34 2.92 -30.63
C PHE A 714 12.68 2.19 -30.68
N LEU A 715 12.74 0.92 -30.27
CA LEU A 715 13.95 0.10 -30.36
C LEU A 715 14.39 -0.11 -31.81
N ASN A 716 13.43 -0.30 -32.73
CA ASN A 716 13.72 -0.40 -34.16
C ASN A 716 14.36 0.89 -34.68
N ASP A 717 13.76 2.04 -34.35
CA ASP A 717 14.28 3.35 -34.77
C ASP A 717 15.72 3.62 -34.27
N ILE A 718 16.17 2.95 -33.20
CA ILE A 718 17.55 3.00 -32.69
C ILE A 718 18.46 1.98 -33.38
N TYR A 719 18.05 0.71 -33.42
CA TYR A 719 18.95 -0.43 -33.68
C TYR A 719 18.84 -1.03 -35.08
N ILE A 720 17.85 -0.65 -35.88
CA ILE A 720 17.80 -1.02 -37.30
C ILE A 720 18.51 0.09 -38.07
N PRO A 721 19.73 -0.16 -38.61
CA PRO A 721 20.48 0.88 -39.32
C PRO A 721 19.67 1.44 -40.49
N ASN A 722 19.81 2.71 -40.83
CA ASN A 722 19.18 3.35 -42.00
C ASN A 722 17.67 3.05 -42.14
N GLN A 723 16.96 2.99 -41.01
CA GLN A 723 15.51 2.78 -41.06
C GLN A 723 14.80 4.05 -41.54
N PHE A 724 15.30 5.23 -41.18
CA PHE A 724 14.82 6.51 -41.67
C PHE A 724 15.99 7.43 -42.02
N ASP A 725 15.94 8.01 -43.22
CA ASP A 725 16.83 9.07 -43.66
C ASP A 725 16.23 10.42 -43.24
N GLU A 726 17.02 11.29 -42.60
CA GLU A 726 16.65 12.69 -42.40
C GLU A 726 16.73 13.43 -43.74
N ILE A 727 15.59 13.90 -44.23
CA ILE A 727 15.51 14.73 -45.43
C ILE A 727 15.84 16.18 -45.06
N ARG A 728 15.22 16.65 -43.97
CA ARG A 728 15.38 18.02 -43.49
C ARG A 728 15.08 18.08 -42.00
N ARG A 729 15.96 18.73 -41.24
CA ARG A 729 15.66 19.30 -39.93
C ARG A 729 15.89 20.81 -40.00
N ALA A 730 14.91 21.57 -39.54
CA ALA A 730 14.90 23.02 -39.57
C ALA A 730 14.52 23.56 -38.19
N THR A 731 15.36 24.41 -37.63
CA THR A 731 15.12 25.16 -36.39
C THR A 731 15.10 26.65 -36.72
N PHE A 732 13.99 27.32 -36.45
CA PHE A 732 13.75 28.67 -36.98
C PHE A 732 14.25 29.77 -36.03
N THR A 733 15.57 29.86 -35.84
CA THR A 733 16.21 30.91 -35.02
C THR A 733 16.52 32.16 -35.84
N GLU A 734 17.29 32.01 -36.92
CA GLU A 734 17.82 33.15 -37.70
C GLU A 734 17.26 33.23 -39.13
N ASN A 735 16.81 32.11 -39.70
CA ASN A 735 16.28 32.04 -41.06
C ASN A 735 15.23 30.91 -41.21
N LEU A 736 14.71 30.70 -42.43
CA LEU A 736 13.65 29.71 -42.70
C LEU A 736 14.18 28.30 -43.08
N GLU A 737 15.49 28.05 -43.06
CA GLU A 737 16.13 26.73 -43.16
C GLU A 737 15.52 25.75 -44.20
N GLY A 738 15.38 26.21 -45.44
CA GLY A 738 14.84 25.39 -46.54
C GLY A 738 13.31 25.46 -46.69
N PHE A 739 12.62 26.23 -45.85
CA PHE A 739 11.22 26.58 -46.00
C PHE A 739 11.02 27.96 -46.64
N ALA A 740 9.85 28.19 -47.20
CA ALA A 740 9.40 29.47 -47.70
C ALA A 740 7.99 29.77 -47.18
N CYS A 741 7.76 31.02 -46.79
CA CYS A 741 6.42 31.53 -46.57
C CYS A 741 5.82 31.90 -47.93
N GLU A 742 4.70 31.28 -48.30
CA GLU A 742 3.92 31.65 -49.47
C GLU A 742 2.76 32.57 -49.04
N GLY A 743 2.74 33.78 -49.57
CA GLY A 743 1.82 34.87 -49.17
C GLY A 743 2.35 35.76 -48.04
N ASN A 744 1.72 36.93 -47.83
CA ASN A 744 2.17 37.95 -46.85
C ASN A 744 1.80 37.65 -45.39
N HIS A 745 1.41 36.42 -45.07
CA HIS A 745 0.80 36.04 -43.79
C HIS A 745 1.70 35.12 -42.93
N CYS A 746 2.96 34.91 -43.33
CA CYS A 746 3.95 34.10 -42.62
C CYS A 746 5.30 34.84 -42.58
N SER A 747 5.96 34.84 -41.43
CA SER A 747 7.28 35.46 -41.24
C SER A 747 8.04 34.85 -40.08
N LEU A 748 9.37 34.88 -40.14
CA LEU A 748 10.21 34.59 -38.97
C LEU A 748 9.97 35.65 -37.88
N ASP A 749 9.83 35.22 -36.63
CA ASP A 749 9.77 36.03 -35.43
C ASP A 749 11.05 35.76 -34.62
N PRO A 750 12.09 36.62 -34.74
CA PRO A 750 13.38 36.42 -34.08
C PRO A 750 13.29 36.45 -32.55
N GLU A 751 12.29 37.15 -31.98
CA GLU A 751 12.13 37.21 -30.52
C GLU A 751 11.62 35.89 -29.95
N LYS A 752 10.82 35.17 -30.74
CA LYS A 752 10.25 33.87 -30.35
C LYS A 752 11.03 32.67 -30.89
N GLU A 753 12.04 32.90 -31.72
CA GLU A 753 12.78 31.86 -32.44
C GLU A 753 11.83 30.88 -33.12
N ALA A 754 10.89 31.44 -33.90
CA ALA A 754 9.81 30.69 -34.51
C ALA A 754 9.28 31.36 -35.78
N VAL A 755 8.65 30.60 -36.66
CA VAL A 755 7.87 31.12 -37.78
C VAL A 755 6.45 31.42 -37.32
N ARG A 756 6.09 32.71 -37.34
CA ARG A 756 4.72 33.17 -37.09
C ARG A 756 3.87 32.96 -38.34
N MET A 757 2.73 32.30 -38.17
CA MET A 757 1.76 31.99 -39.22
C MET A 757 0.37 32.50 -38.81
N THR A 758 -0.27 33.36 -39.61
CA THR A 758 -1.66 33.83 -39.40
C THR A 758 -2.65 33.08 -40.30
N PRO A 759 -3.98 33.20 -40.12
CA PRO A 759 -4.94 32.54 -41.00
C PRO A 759 -4.69 32.83 -42.48
N GLY A 760 -4.77 31.78 -43.31
CA GLY A 760 -4.48 31.85 -44.74
C GLY A 760 -3.00 31.71 -45.10
N SER A 761 -2.09 31.69 -44.12
CA SER A 761 -0.66 31.52 -44.36
C SER A 761 -0.27 30.09 -44.74
N GLN A 762 0.82 29.99 -45.49
CA GLN A 762 1.40 28.73 -45.93
C GLN A 762 2.90 28.74 -45.74
N MET A 763 3.44 27.70 -45.10
CA MET A 763 4.87 27.46 -44.99
C MET A 763 5.22 26.17 -45.73
N VAL A 764 6.03 26.26 -46.78
CA VAL A 764 6.28 25.18 -47.74
C VAL A 764 7.76 24.82 -47.75
N HIS A 765 8.08 23.52 -47.74
CA HIS A 765 9.45 23.04 -47.99
C HIS A 765 9.83 23.33 -49.45
N ARG A 766 10.92 24.07 -49.68
CA ARG A 766 11.28 24.60 -51.01
C ARG A 766 11.66 23.50 -51.99
N GLU A 767 12.44 22.53 -51.52
CA GLU A 767 12.96 21.44 -52.33
C GLU A 767 11.93 20.32 -52.46
N THR A 768 11.87 19.71 -53.64
CA THR A 768 11.09 18.50 -53.85
C THR A 768 11.75 17.31 -53.15
N ILE A 769 10.93 16.42 -52.62
CA ILE A 769 11.33 15.21 -51.92
C ILE A 769 10.97 14.02 -52.82
N ASP A 770 11.96 13.23 -53.20
CA ASP A 770 11.68 11.97 -53.90
C ASP A 770 11.17 10.92 -52.90
N LEU A 771 9.87 10.63 -52.94
CA LEU A 771 9.23 9.60 -52.12
C LEU A 771 8.87 8.35 -52.92
N SER A 772 9.17 8.30 -54.22
CA SER A 772 8.74 7.20 -55.12
C SER A 772 9.23 5.82 -54.70
N SER A 773 10.38 5.76 -54.02
CA SER A 773 10.96 4.53 -53.45
C SER A 773 10.72 4.39 -51.95
N SER A 774 9.95 5.26 -51.32
CA SER A 774 9.71 5.26 -49.88
C SER A 774 8.57 4.31 -49.48
N GLU A 775 8.73 3.66 -48.33
CA GLU A 775 7.67 2.92 -47.63
C GLU A 775 6.91 3.82 -46.67
N GLU A 776 7.60 4.76 -46.03
CA GLU A 776 7.02 5.60 -44.98
C GLU A 776 7.61 7.01 -44.99
N LEU A 777 6.80 7.99 -44.59
CA LEU A 777 7.15 9.39 -44.35
C LEU A 777 6.82 9.75 -42.89
N LYS A 778 7.77 10.35 -42.18
CA LYS A 778 7.57 10.94 -40.85
C LYS A 778 7.74 12.45 -40.93
N ILE A 779 6.84 13.19 -40.27
CA ILE A 779 6.94 14.63 -40.10
C ILE A 779 6.76 14.93 -38.62
N ALA A 780 7.74 15.60 -38.01
CA ALA A 780 7.69 16.06 -36.62
C ALA A 780 7.83 17.58 -36.59
N PHE A 781 7.18 18.24 -35.63
CA PHE A 781 7.34 19.69 -35.46
C PHE A 781 7.05 20.15 -34.03
N ARG A 782 7.68 21.26 -33.63
CA ARG A 782 7.42 21.97 -32.36
C ARG A 782 6.76 23.32 -32.62
N TYR A 783 5.86 23.74 -31.74
CA TYR A 783 5.20 25.05 -31.84
C TYR A 783 5.02 25.70 -30.46
N LEU A 784 4.78 27.01 -30.40
CA LEU A 784 4.55 27.70 -29.12
C LEU A 784 3.07 27.66 -28.71
N PRO A 785 2.73 27.14 -27.52
CA PRO A 785 1.34 27.03 -27.06
C PRO A 785 0.68 28.39 -26.79
N GLU A 786 1.46 29.39 -26.41
CA GLU A 786 0.98 30.74 -26.05
C GLU A 786 0.47 31.55 -27.25
N GLY A 787 0.79 31.11 -28.47
CA GLY A 787 0.46 31.85 -29.69
C GLY A 787 -0.81 31.40 -30.41
N VAL A 788 -1.34 30.21 -30.13
CA VAL A 788 -2.43 29.57 -30.91
C VAL A 788 -3.80 30.10 -30.47
N ALA A 789 -4.50 30.90 -31.26
CA ALA A 789 -5.85 31.36 -30.88
C ALA A 789 -6.85 30.20 -30.75
N SER A 790 -7.85 30.35 -29.88
CA SER A 790 -8.95 29.37 -29.73
C SER A 790 -9.70 29.21 -31.05
N GLY A 791 -9.87 27.97 -31.53
CA GLY A 791 -10.55 27.68 -32.80
C GLY A 791 -9.67 27.78 -34.05
N GLY A 792 -8.34 27.78 -33.90
CA GLY A 792 -7.41 27.65 -35.03
C GLY A 792 -7.08 26.19 -35.36
N THR A 793 -6.95 25.90 -36.66
CA THR A 793 -6.57 24.60 -37.22
C THR A 793 -5.29 24.73 -38.04
N LEU A 794 -4.25 23.98 -37.66
CA LEU A 794 -3.05 23.74 -38.44
C LEU A 794 -3.26 22.50 -39.33
N PHE A 795 -2.94 22.62 -40.60
CA PHE A 795 -3.00 21.56 -41.58
C PHE A 795 -1.58 21.22 -41.99
N VAL A 796 -1.27 19.93 -42.09
CA VAL A 796 -0.04 19.46 -42.72
C VAL A 796 -0.42 18.69 -43.97
N ASP A 797 0.03 19.19 -45.11
CA ASP A 797 -0.30 18.67 -46.42
C ASP A 797 0.95 18.08 -47.10
N LEU A 798 0.72 17.10 -47.99
CA LEU A 798 1.70 16.53 -48.89
C LEU A 798 1.27 16.83 -50.33
N TRP A 799 2.15 17.45 -51.11
CA TRP A 799 2.00 17.51 -52.56
C TRP A 799 2.31 16.13 -53.14
N SER A 800 1.38 15.56 -53.89
CA SER A 800 1.60 14.35 -54.67
C SER A 800 0.76 14.39 -55.94
N ASP A 801 1.34 13.95 -57.05
CA ASP A 801 0.66 13.81 -58.35
C ASP A 801 -0.11 15.07 -58.83
N GLY A 802 0.43 16.25 -58.54
CA GLY A 802 -0.13 17.51 -59.00
C GLY A 802 -1.19 18.15 -58.10
N ASP A 803 -1.45 17.59 -56.91
CA ASP A 803 -2.39 18.15 -55.94
C ASP A 803 -1.87 18.08 -54.49
N TRP A 804 -2.43 18.92 -53.61
CA TRP A 804 -2.16 18.91 -52.18
C TRP A 804 -3.13 17.98 -51.45
N VAL A 805 -2.61 16.92 -50.84
CA VAL A 805 -3.37 15.99 -50.00
C VAL A 805 -3.16 16.38 -48.54
N ASN A 806 -4.24 16.61 -47.80
CA ASN A 806 -4.13 16.81 -46.36
C ASN A 806 -3.76 15.50 -45.67
N LEU A 807 -2.62 15.48 -44.96
CA LEU A 807 -2.18 14.32 -44.19
C LEU A 807 -2.82 14.30 -42.81
N ARG A 808 -2.89 15.47 -42.18
CA ARG A 808 -3.42 15.61 -40.82
C ARG A 808 -3.84 17.04 -40.51
N GLU A 809 -4.86 17.13 -39.67
CA GLU A 809 -5.36 18.36 -39.06
C GLU A 809 -5.07 18.39 -37.57
N PHE A 810 -4.81 19.59 -37.08
CA PHE A 810 -4.31 19.88 -35.76
C PHE A 810 -5.14 21.08 -35.23
N GLU A 811 -6.04 20.90 -34.25
CA GLU A 811 -6.95 21.95 -33.69
C GLU A 811 -6.74 22.29 -32.21
N ARG A 812 -7.11 23.52 -31.75
CA ARG A 812 -7.11 24.03 -30.34
C ARG A 812 -8.51 24.06 -29.58
N GLY A 813 -8.62 23.73 -28.26
CA GLY A 813 -9.82 23.20 -27.58
C GLY A 813 -9.61 22.52 -26.19
N TYR A 814 -10.28 23.05 -25.15
CA TYR A 814 -10.36 22.52 -23.76
C TYR A 814 -11.69 21.77 -23.54
N GLY A 815 -11.66 20.47 -23.22
CA GLY A 815 -12.84 19.74 -22.72
C GLY A 815 -12.57 18.28 -22.31
N PRO A 816 -13.23 17.75 -21.26
CA PRO A 816 -13.11 16.35 -20.88
C PRO A 816 -13.77 15.47 -21.95
N GLY A 817 -12.95 14.91 -22.85
CA GLY A 817 -13.42 14.07 -23.96
C GLY A 817 -13.40 14.72 -25.34
N ARG A 818 -12.90 15.96 -25.48
CA ARG A 818 -12.48 16.52 -26.78
C ARG A 818 -11.03 16.93 -26.65
N GLY A 819 -10.16 16.03 -27.11
CA GLY A 819 -8.73 16.30 -27.19
C GLY A 819 -8.44 17.05 -28.47
N ASP A 820 -8.04 18.29 -28.30
CA ASP A 820 -7.12 18.99 -29.18
C ASP A 820 -6.00 18.14 -29.73
N PHE A 821 -5.72 18.33 -31.02
CA PHE A 821 -4.60 17.75 -31.75
C PHE A 821 -4.48 16.23 -31.50
N ASN A 822 -4.89 15.34 -32.42
CA ASN A 822 -4.92 13.87 -32.18
C ASN A 822 -3.53 13.19 -31.98
N ASN A 823 -2.51 13.93 -31.52
CA ASN A 823 -1.50 13.53 -30.54
C ASN A 823 -1.52 14.61 -29.43
N ARG A 824 -2.14 14.36 -28.26
CA ARG A 824 -2.59 15.38 -27.26
C ARG A 824 -1.47 16.09 -26.49
N SER A 825 -0.42 16.49 -27.19
CA SER A 825 0.64 17.35 -26.70
C SER A 825 0.30 18.81 -27.02
N THR A 826 0.54 19.70 -26.07
CA THR A 826 0.25 21.14 -26.22
C THR A 826 1.24 21.90 -27.12
N ASP A 827 2.36 21.28 -27.53
CA ASP A 827 3.42 21.94 -28.31
C ASP A 827 4.26 21.03 -29.25
N TYR A 828 3.87 19.77 -29.44
CA TYR A 828 4.53 18.82 -30.33
C TYR A 828 3.56 18.11 -31.28
N GLY A 829 3.86 18.18 -32.58
CA GLY A 829 3.11 17.49 -33.63
C GLY A 829 3.92 16.38 -34.28
N TYR A 830 3.24 15.27 -34.61
CA TYR A 830 3.85 14.13 -35.29
C TYR A 830 2.88 13.46 -36.26
N ILE A 831 3.39 13.11 -37.44
CA ILE A 831 2.68 12.43 -38.51
C ILE A 831 3.55 11.29 -39.00
N ARG A 832 2.93 10.13 -39.20
CA ARG A 832 3.52 8.98 -39.88
C ARG A 832 2.56 8.52 -40.95
N VAL A 833 3.04 8.46 -42.18
CA VAL A 833 2.27 8.09 -43.35
C VAL A 833 2.95 6.90 -44.00
N GLU A 834 2.21 5.82 -44.19
CA GLU A 834 2.65 4.69 -45.00
C GLU A 834 2.32 4.96 -46.47
N HIS A 835 3.14 4.48 -47.40
CA HIS A 835 2.97 4.60 -48.86
C HIS A 835 1.56 4.19 -49.35
N ASN A 836 0.88 3.30 -48.62
CA ASN A 836 -0.45 2.83 -49.02
C ASN A 836 -1.58 3.79 -48.61
N SER A 837 -1.29 4.76 -47.75
CA SER A 837 -2.25 5.72 -47.19
C SER A 837 -2.22 7.08 -47.90
N ALA A 838 -1.18 7.38 -48.66
CA ALA A 838 -1.07 8.55 -49.52
C ALA A 838 -0.14 8.23 -50.70
N THR A 839 -0.41 8.79 -51.88
CA THR A 839 0.47 8.59 -53.03
C THR A 839 1.83 9.25 -52.77
N PHE A 840 2.90 8.54 -53.09
CA PHE A 840 4.28 9.03 -52.95
C PHE A 840 4.88 9.25 -54.34
N SER A 841 5.13 10.52 -54.70
CA SER A 841 5.68 10.91 -55.99
C SER A 841 7.16 11.33 -55.89
N THR A 842 7.81 11.52 -57.04
CA THR A 842 9.20 12.00 -57.14
C THR A 842 9.36 13.49 -56.84
N ASP A 843 8.26 14.25 -56.91
CA ASP A 843 8.21 15.71 -56.79
C ASP A 843 7.51 16.19 -55.50
N ALA A 844 7.42 15.31 -54.49
CA ALA A 844 6.60 15.57 -53.31
C ALA A 844 7.09 16.79 -52.51
N LYS A 845 6.17 17.49 -51.84
CA LYS A 845 6.49 18.64 -50.96
C LYS A 845 5.64 18.60 -49.71
N VAL A 846 6.18 19.08 -48.60
CA VAL A 846 5.44 19.23 -47.35
C VAL A 846 5.07 20.70 -47.16
N ARG A 847 3.82 20.95 -46.77
CA ARG A 847 3.33 22.29 -46.41
C ARG A 847 2.61 22.27 -45.07
N PHE A 848 2.78 23.34 -44.32
CA PHE A 848 1.96 23.71 -43.18
C PHE A 848 1.03 24.85 -43.59
N ARG A 849 -0.27 24.75 -43.27
CA ARG A 849 -1.22 25.87 -43.43
C ARG A 849 -1.97 26.12 -42.13
N PHE A 850 -2.27 27.38 -41.84
CA PHE A 850 -3.06 27.73 -40.66
C PHE A 850 -4.38 28.41 -41.07
N ALA A 851 -5.48 27.97 -40.46
CA ALA A 851 -6.80 28.59 -40.62
C ALA A 851 -7.41 28.87 -39.26
N CYS A 852 -8.12 29.99 -39.13
CA CYS A 852 -8.91 30.33 -37.95
C CYS A 852 -9.97 31.35 -38.37
N GLU A 853 -11.12 31.36 -37.68
CA GLU A 853 -12.12 32.42 -37.87
C GLU A 853 -11.64 33.79 -37.36
N ASP A 854 -10.77 33.80 -36.34
CA ASP A 854 -10.13 35.02 -35.84
C ASP A 854 -8.91 35.38 -36.70
N GLU A 855 -9.02 36.40 -37.54
CA GLU A 855 -7.91 36.88 -38.39
C GLU A 855 -6.68 37.35 -37.62
N LYS A 856 -6.82 37.68 -36.32
CA LYS A 856 -5.70 38.05 -35.45
C LYS A 856 -4.96 36.86 -34.86
N ALA A 857 -5.51 35.66 -35.02
CA ALA A 857 -4.88 34.42 -34.59
C ALA A 857 -3.48 34.27 -35.20
N ALA A 858 -2.61 33.59 -34.46
CA ALA A 858 -1.35 33.13 -35.00
C ALA A 858 -1.07 31.69 -34.53
N ILE A 859 -0.07 31.06 -35.12
CA ILE A 859 0.66 29.92 -34.56
C ILE A 859 2.14 30.17 -34.83
N PHE A 860 3.00 29.69 -33.93
CA PHE A 860 4.44 29.90 -34.03
C PHE A 860 5.12 28.55 -34.09
N ILE A 861 5.67 28.17 -35.25
CA ILE A 861 6.37 26.89 -35.44
C ILE A 861 7.85 27.11 -35.18
N LYS A 862 8.45 26.33 -34.27
CA LYS A 862 9.85 26.46 -33.84
C LYS A 862 10.81 25.55 -34.61
N GLU A 863 10.37 24.32 -34.84
CA GLU A 863 11.22 23.26 -35.38
C GLU A 863 10.40 22.35 -36.27
N VAL A 864 10.95 21.89 -37.39
CA VAL A 864 10.34 20.89 -38.29
C VAL A 864 11.38 19.86 -38.70
N GLY A 865 11.00 18.58 -38.63
CA GLY A 865 11.78 17.44 -39.08
C GLY A 865 11.00 16.61 -40.09
N ILE A 866 11.61 16.27 -41.21
CA ILE A 866 11.05 15.43 -42.27
C ILE A 866 11.98 14.24 -42.48
N TYR A 867 11.44 13.04 -42.38
CA TYR A 867 12.20 11.79 -42.49
C TYR A 867 11.48 10.81 -43.42
N ARG A 868 12.22 10.00 -44.17
CA ARG A 868 11.65 8.94 -45.01
C ARG A 868 12.30 7.59 -44.73
N LYS A 869 11.55 6.52 -44.94
CA LYS A 869 12.07 5.15 -44.99
C LYS A 869 12.01 4.66 -46.41
N THR A 870 13.16 4.34 -47.01
CA THR A 870 13.25 3.81 -48.37
C THR A 870 13.01 2.29 -48.39
N ARG A 871 12.34 1.79 -49.44
CA ARG A 871 12.23 0.36 -49.74
C ARG A 871 13.63 -0.18 -49.93
N ARG A 872 14.07 -1.06 -49.05
CA ARG A 872 15.29 -1.83 -49.32
C ARG A 872 15.01 -2.74 -50.51
N GLN A 873 15.79 -2.61 -51.60
CA GLN A 873 15.85 -3.69 -52.58
C GLN A 873 16.28 -4.96 -51.83
N ARG A 874 15.40 -5.95 -51.82
CA ARG A 874 15.65 -7.25 -51.17
C ARG A 874 16.79 -7.99 -51.83
#